data_AF-A0A8T3ZR84-F1
#
_entry.id   AF-A0A8T3ZR84-F1
#
_cell.length_a   1.000
_cell.length_b   1.000
_cell.length_c   1.000
_cell.angle_alpha   90.00
_cell.angle_beta   90.00
_cell.angle_gamma   90.00
#
_symmetry.space_group_name_H-M   'P 1'
#
loop_
_entity.id
_entity.type
_entity.pdbx_description
1 polymer ?
#
loop_
_entity_poly.entity_id
_entity_poly.type
_entity_poly.pdbx_seq_one_letter_code
_entity_poly.pdbx_strand_id
1 'polypeptide(L)'
;MKKTKQVKSIQSVPSSQTAQHTSQSAPVSASVSDTPYGSSGSSLAPASVASVGAPAPFNPADLPKEAQEKLAEIKNKLEKFQKKVVEKFGKYIAAVGLLPPERAKDGRPVNTEKINVIVLVDDTDSQKMSKQELRDKLQGIIITLAGEVDKNIVPDVVIYSEVWQSCFDAKYDLIQMIAMAAPIYDTGMLAAIKIAEIHKSMVLKKFEKYIVSYVLSGSLIRGQATATSDIDVFIVIDDTDVKKMTRAELKDKLRAIIIGMGIEAGDITGIKNKLNIQVYIITDFWDSLREANPVIFTLLRDGVPFYDRGIFMPWKQLLKMGKIKPSQEAIDLFMNSGDQMLKRVRFKLKEIGMEDTYYAILTPSQAALMMYGVAPPAPRETAQLMREIFVKKLKIFEEDFVKILEYNIQVRKDLEHGTKKELTGKEIDELLDDAEKYLKRVERLFTQIEKMRDDESVAQIYESVVTIIRDILRLEGVEKVKDADIVASFESEVVQRGIIPQKYLRILREIEKAKNDFDAKKLTKNDLENVRKNGNEFMKFMIEHLQRKRGRELERAKIRVKHGSRYGEVILLDDVAFIIHDIDHEEKEISKAKINANGSLGTPEPTTMEEFEKHLVKVEIPGKVFLKEPIFEDLKNIFGKDVEILVNY
;
A
#
# COMPACT_ATOMS: atom_id res chain seq x y z
N MET A 1 -42.11 -19.93 -60.72
CA MET A 1 -41.20 -19.86 -61.88
C MET A 1 -39.75 -20.00 -61.39
N LYS A 2 -39.01 -20.91 -62.03
CA LYS A 2 -37.52 -21.13 -62.10
C LYS A 2 -36.67 -20.79 -60.85
N LYS A 3 -36.16 -21.75 -60.06
CA LYS A 3 -35.04 -22.72 -60.28
C LYS A 3 -33.70 -22.08 -60.70
N THR A 4 -32.71 -22.14 -59.80
CA THR A 4 -31.36 -22.76 -59.97
C THR A 4 -30.75 -22.95 -58.55
N LYS A 5 -30.48 -24.15 -57.98
CA LYS A 5 -29.47 -25.21 -58.26
C LYS A 5 -28.04 -24.63 -58.31
N GLN A 6 -27.00 -25.09 -57.61
CA GLN A 6 -26.49 -26.42 -57.18
C GLN A 6 -25.67 -26.26 -55.87
N VAL A 7 -25.61 -27.13 -54.85
CA VAL A 7 -25.38 -28.59 -54.66
C VAL A 7 -23.92 -28.94 -54.28
N LYS A 8 -23.78 -29.36 -53.00
CA LYS A 8 -22.99 -30.46 -52.36
C LYS A 8 -21.46 -30.53 -52.62
N SER A 9 -20.61 -30.79 -51.61
CA SER A 9 -20.48 -32.09 -50.92
C SER A 9 -19.35 -32.04 -49.85
N ILE A 10 -19.54 -32.59 -48.62
CA ILE A 10 -18.96 -33.84 -48.03
C ILE A 10 -17.50 -33.59 -47.48
N GLN A 11 -17.02 -33.91 -46.26
CA GLN A 11 -17.18 -35.01 -45.29
C GLN A 11 -16.47 -34.71 -43.93
N SER A 12 -16.81 -35.51 -42.89
CA SER A 12 -16.03 -36.06 -41.75
C SER A 12 -15.40 -35.20 -40.60
N VAL A 13 -16.05 -35.24 -39.41
CA VAL A 13 -15.63 -35.71 -38.03
C VAL A 13 -14.11 -35.97 -37.78
N PRO A 14 -13.44 -35.71 -36.60
CA PRO A 14 -13.86 -35.97 -35.20
C PRO A 14 -13.46 -34.97 -34.06
N SER A 15 -13.95 -35.38 -32.89
CA SER A 15 -13.79 -35.00 -31.47
C SER A 15 -12.40 -34.75 -30.85
N SER A 16 -12.47 -34.10 -29.68
CA SER A 16 -11.56 -34.11 -28.51
C SER A 16 -10.28 -33.26 -28.57
N GLN A 17 -10.14 -32.33 -27.61
CA GLN A 17 -9.21 -32.48 -26.49
C GLN A 17 -9.25 -31.29 -25.53
N THR A 18 -9.35 -31.66 -24.26
CA THR A 18 -9.13 -30.90 -23.04
C THR A 18 -7.63 -30.71 -22.81
N ALA A 19 -7.18 -29.49 -22.46
CA ALA A 19 -5.94 -29.22 -21.71
C ALA A 19 -5.97 -27.73 -21.28
N GLN A 20 -6.26 -27.40 -20.03
CA GLN A 20 -5.28 -27.24 -18.94
C GLN A 20 -4.01 -26.50 -19.38
N HIS A 21 -3.96 -25.20 -19.08
CA HIS A 21 -2.71 -24.49 -18.86
C HIS A 21 -2.70 -23.84 -17.47
N THR A 22 -1.95 -24.50 -16.62
CA THR A 22 -1.19 -24.05 -15.47
C THR A 22 -0.78 -22.56 -15.48
N SER A 23 -1.28 -21.78 -14.53
CA SER A 23 -0.62 -20.54 -14.09
C SER A 23 0.16 -20.85 -12.81
N GLN A 24 1.48 -20.96 -12.95
CA GLN A 24 2.41 -21.03 -11.82
C GLN A 24 2.42 -19.67 -11.09
N SER A 25 1.94 -19.68 -9.85
CA SER A 25 2.25 -18.68 -8.85
C SER A 25 3.59 -19.03 -8.19
N ALA A 26 4.55 -18.10 -8.24
CA ALA A 26 5.70 -18.11 -7.33
C ALA A 26 5.66 -16.85 -6.45
N PRO A 27 6.00 -16.95 -5.14
CA PRO A 27 5.76 -15.92 -4.15
C PRO A 27 7.01 -15.08 -3.90
N VAL A 28 6.86 -13.80 -3.56
CA VAL A 28 7.90 -13.08 -2.80
C VAL A 28 7.24 -12.11 -1.82
N SER A 29 7.29 -12.52 -0.55
CA SER A 29 7.26 -11.71 0.65
C SER A 29 8.49 -10.79 0.74
N ALA A 30 8.33 -9.52 1.11
CA ALA A 30 9.19 -8.83 2.09
C ALA A 30 8.76 -7.38 2.32
N SER A 31 8.28 -7.14 3.55
CA SER A 31 8.47 -5.97 4.41
C SER A 31 9.21 -4.74 3.85
N VAL A 32 8.52 -3.61 3.91
CA VAL A 32 9.07 -2.24 3.78
C VAL A 32 9.58 -1.80 5.16
N SER A 33 10.86 -1.43 5.23
CA SER A 33 11.44 -0.62 6.31
C SER A 33 12.51 0.32 5.75
N ASP A 34 12.28 1.62 5.93
CA ASP A 34 13.19 2.76 6.10
C ASP A 34 14.58 2.79 5.42
N THR A 35 14.73 3.78 4.53
CA THR A 35 15.85 4.71 4.16
C THR A 35 17.29 4.52 4.74
N PRO A 36 18.37 5.20 4.22
CA PRO A 36 18.55 5.99 2.98
C PRO A 36 19.92 5.79 2.24
N TYR A 37 20.10 6.55 1.14
CA TYR A 37 21.36 6.96 0.46
C TYR A 37 22.07 6.01 -0.53
N GLY A 38 22.26 6.52 -1.75
CA GLY A 38 23.47 6.28 -2.56
C GLY A 38 23.25 5.74 -3.98
N SER A 39 22.76 6.55 -4.92
CA SER A 39 22.81 6.22 -6.36
C SER A 39 23.75 7.15 -7.12
N SER A 40 24.93 6.64 -7.47
CA SER A 40 25.80 7.15 -8.52
C SER A 40 25.38 6.58 -9.87
N GLY A 41 25.07 7.43 -10.86
CA GLY A 41 24.73 6.95 -12.21
C GLY A 41 24.23 8.04 -13.17
N SER A 42 25.15 8.90 -13.61
CA SER A 42 25.16 9.69 -14.86
C SER A 42 23.85 10.34 -15.35
N SER A 43 23.59 11.57 -14.92
CA SER A 43 22.73 12.52 -15.64
C SER A 43 23.56 13.28 -16.69
N LEU A 44 23.17 13.16 -17.96
CA LEU A 44 23.53 14.13 -19.01
C LEU A 44 22.94 15.48 -18.63
N ALA A 45 23.82 16.45 -18.35
CA ALA A 45 23.47 17.79 -17.94
C ALA A 45 22.73 18.56 -19.06
N PRO A 46 21.56 19.18 -18.79
CA PRO A 46 21.05 20.21 -19.67
C PRO A 46 21.89 21.47 -19.50
N ALA A 47 22.29 22.07 -20.62
CA ALA A 47 23.12 23.26 -20.71
C ALA A 47 22.62 24.37 -19.78
N SER A 48 23.54 24.93 -18.99
CA SER A 48 23.32 26.04 -18.07
C SER A 48 22.80 27.27 -18.82
N VAL A 49 21.52 27.58 -18.64
CA VAL A 49 21.00 28.91 -18.92
C VAL A 49 21.56 29.80 -17.81
N ALA A 50 22.40 30.76 -18.18
CA ALA A 50 22.93 31.75 -17.24
C ALA A 50 21.76 32.43 -16.51
N SER A 51 21.65 32.18 -15.21
CA SER A 51 20.72 32.86 -14.32
C SER A 51 21.14 34.32 -14.22
N VAL A 52 20.44 35.21 -14.92
CA VAL A 52 20.42 36.61 -14.53
C VAL A 52 19.71 36.64 -13.17
N GLY A 53 20.47 36.85 -12.10
CA GLY A 53 19.98 36.76 -10.73
C GLY A 53 18.70 37.59 -10.55
N ALA A 54 17.66 36.94 -10.02
CA ALA A 54 16.49 37.65 -9.53
C ALA A 54 16.94 38.69 -8.48
N PRO A 55 16.40 39.92 -8.48
CA PRO A 55 16.69 40.87 -7.41
C PRO A 55 16.28 40.23 -6.07
N ALA A 56 17.19 40.27 -5.10
CA ALA A 56 16.92 39.78 -3.74
C ALA A 56 15.62 40.42 -3.19
N PRO A 57 14.82 39.69 -2.40
CA PRO A 57 13.65 40.28 -1.75
C PRO A 57 14.10 41.50 -0.93
N PHE A 58 13.43 42.63 -1.15
CA PHE A 58 13.74 43.90 -0.51
C PHE A 58 13.70 43.76 1.02
N ASN A 59 14.86 43.87 1.67
CA ASN A 59 14.96 43.90 3.12
C ASN A 59 15.12 45.36 3.57
N PRO A 60 14.16 45.94 4.33
CA PRO A 60 14.26 47.31 4.83
C PRO A 60 15.53 47.57 5.65
N ALA A 61 16.15 46.52 6.21
CA ALA A 61 17.41 46.57 6.95
C ALA A 61 18.63 46.93 6.08
N ASP A 62 18.55 46.76 4.76
CA ASP A 62 19.66 47.03 3.82
C ASP A 62 19.70 48.51 3.35
N LEU A 63 18.72 49.32 3.77
CA LEU A 63 18.65 50.75 3.46
C LEU A 63 19.54 51.61 4.39
N PRO A 64 20.05 52.77 3.92
CA PRO A 64 20.69 53.75 4.79
C PRO A 64 19.80 54.15 5.97
N LYS A 65 20.37 54.37 7.16
CA LYS A 65 19.61 54.69 8.39
C LYS A 65 18.62 55.85 8.21
N GLU A 66 19.00 56.89 7.47
CA GLU A 66 18.12 58.03 7.18
C GLU A 66 16.88 57.64 6.36
N ALA A 67 17.01 56.67 5.44
CA ALA A 67 15.89 56.15 4.66
C ALA A 67 14.99 55.23 5.52
N GLN A 68 15.57 54.49 6.47
CA GLN A 68 14.81 53.67 7.42
C GLN A 68 13.95 54.53 8.36
N GLU A 69 14.52 55.63 8.88
CA GLU A 69 13.81 56.57 9.75
C GLU A 69 12.66 57.27 9.01
N LYS A 70 12.90 57.75 7.78
CA LYS A 70 11.84 58.33 6.94
C LYS A 70 10.73 57.33 6.61
N LEU A 71 11.07 56.08 6.29
CA LEU A 71 10.06 55.03 6.05
C LEU A 71 9.24 54.71 7.31
N ALA A 72 9.86 54.70 8.49
CA ALA A 72 9.15 54.49 9.75
C ALA A 72 8.18 55.64 10.06
N GLU A 73 8.58 56.89 9.80
CA GLU A 73 7.71 58.04 9.98
C GLU A 73 6.51 58.01 9.00
N ILE A 74 6.76 57.72 7.73
CA ILE A 74 5.72 57.54 6.71
C ILE A 74 4.77 56.42 7.14
N LYS A 75 5.29 55.28 7.58
CA LYS A 75 4.47 54.15 8.04
C LYS A 75 3.52 54.55 9.18
N ASN A 76 4.01 55.26 10.20
CA ASN A 76 3.17 55.73 11.31
C ASN A 76 2.05 56.69 10.85
N LYS A 77 2.34 57.58 9.89
CA LYS A 77 1.34 58.47 9.30
C LYS A 77 0.29 57.69 8.51
N LEU A 78 0.74 56.72 7.71
CA LEU A 78 -0.14 55.86 6.91
C LEU A 78 -1.03 54.96 7.75
N GLU A 79 -0.55 54.42 8.86
CA GLU A 79 -1.37 53.63 9.80
C GLU A 79 -2.48 54.49 10.44
N LYS A 80 -2.19 55.74 10.79
CA LYS A 80 -3.21 56.67 11.30
C LYS A 80 -4.26 57.00 10.23
N PHE A 81 -3.81 57.29 9.02
CA PHE A 81 -4.69 57.55 7.88
C PHE A 81 -5.57 56.33 7.56
N GLN A 82 -4.96 55.16 7.48
CA GLN A 82 -5.64 53.90 7.24
C GLN A 82 -6.73 53.63 8.29
N LYS A 83 -6.44 53.80 9.58
CA LYS A 83 -7.44 53.63 10.65
C LYS A 83 -8.63 54.56 10.46
N LYS A 84 -8.41 55.85 10.19
CA LYS A 84 -9.51 56.81 9.92
C LYS A 84 -10.37 56.40 8.73
N VAL A 85 -9.75 55.95 7.64
CA VAL A 85 -10.45 55.53 6.42
C VAL A 85 -11.27 54.27 6.68
N VAL A 86 -10.70 53.27 7.36
CA VAL A 86 -11.39 52.02 7.70
C VAL A 86 -12.48 52.23 8.75
N GLU A 87 -12.30 53.11 9.74
CA GLU A 87 -13.35 53.44 10.72
C GLU A 87 -14.57 54.09 10.05
N LYS A 88 -14.34 54.95 9.04
CA LYS A 88 -15.44 55.66 8.36
C LYS A 88 -16.20 54.79 7.36
N PHE A 89 -15.50 53.95 6.59
CA PHE A 89 -16.07 53.20 5.48
C PHE A 89 -16.15 51.69 5.72
N GLY A 90 -15.54 51.20 6.81
CA GLY A 90 -15.62 49.81 7.26
C GLY A 90 -15.22 48.82 6.17
N LYS A 91 -16.10 47.83 5.96
CA LYS A 91 -15.91 46.71 5.03
C LYS A 91 -15.78 47.11 3.55
N TYR A 92 -16.13 48.34 3.18
CA TYR A 92 -16.00 48.79 1.79
C TYR A 92 -14.55 49.14 1.41
N ILE A 93 -13.67 49.36 2.39
CA ILE A 93 -12.24 49.53 2.11
C ILE A 93 -11.63 48.16 1.91
N ALA A 94 -11.21 47.89 0.68
CA ALA A 94 -10.54 46.65 0.31
C ALA A 94 -9.05 46.70 0.63
N ALA A 95 -8.39 47.80 0.28
CA ALA A 95 -6.98 47.98 0.55
C ALA A 95 -6.58 49.46 0.67
N VAL A 96 -5.53 49.71 1.45
CA VAL A 96 -4.80 50.97 1.49
C VAL A 96 -3.33 50.62 1.28
N GLY A 97 -2.69 51.22 0.27
CA GLY A 97 -1.31 50.91 -0.09
C GLY A 97 -0.48 52.15 -0.40
N LEU A 98 0.79 52.14 -0.03
CA LEU A 98 1.76 53.16 -0.40
C LEU A 98 2.22 52.92 -1.84
N LEU A 99 2.01 53.88 -2.73
CA LEU A 99 2.54 53.84 -4.07
C LEU A 99 4.02 54.29 -4.08
N PRO A 100 4.84 53.76 -4.99
CA PRO A 100 6.20 54.25 -5.15
C PRO A 100 6.19 55.73 -5.58
N PRO A 101 7.22 56.50 -5.19
CA PRO A 101 7.33 57.89 -5.60
C PRO A 101 7.37 58.02 -7.12
N GLU A 102 6.82 59.11 -7.65
CA GLU A 102 6.82 59.37 -9.09
C GLU A 102 8.25 59.35 -9.62
N ARG A 103 8.49 58.60 -10.70
CA ARG A 103 9.78 58.66 -11.41
C ARG A 103 9.83 59.95 -12.19
N ALA A 104 10.97 60.65 -12.15
CA ALA A 104 11.19 61.86 -12.94
C ALA A 104 11.01 61.55 -14.44
N LYS A 105 9.86 61.93 -14.99
CA LYS A 105 9.66 61.96 -16.45
C LYS A 105 10.15 63.34 -16.93
N ASP A 106 11.00 63.33 -17.94
CA ASP A 106 11.40 64.53 -18.71
C ASP A 106 12.04 65.66 -17.87
N GLY A 107 12.93 65.33 -16.93
CA GLY A 107 13.75 66.33 -16.23
C GLY A 107 12.99 67.29 -15.30
N ARG A 108 11.70 67.02 -15.01
CA ARG A 108 10.93 67.80 -14.02
C ARG A 108 11.30 67.37 -12.60
N PRO A 109 11.49 68.31 -11.66
CA PRO A 109 11.76 67.97 -10.26
C PRO A 109 10.56 67.23 -9.68
N VAL A 110 10.80 66.00 -9.21
CA VAL A 110 9.81 65.21 -8.46
C VAL A 110 9.75 65.78 -7.05
N ASN A 111 8.55 66.10 -6.57
CA ASN A 111 8.37 66.46 -5.18
C ASN A 111 8.49 65.18 -4.32
N THR A 112 9.64 65.00 -3.68
CA THR A 112 9.97 63.86 -2.84
C THR A 112 9.26 63.86 -1.49
N GLU A 113 8.55 64.93 -1.12
CA GLU A 113 7.80 65.02 0.12
C GLU A 113 6.40 64.41 0.03
N LYS A 114 5.85 64.26 -1.19
CA LYS A 114 4.51 63.68 -1.38
C LYS A 114 4.50 62.18 -1.11
N ILE A 115 3.51 61.75 -0.34
CA ILE A 115 3.23 60.37 0.00
C ILE A 115 2.01 59.93 -0.79
N ASN A 116 2.24 59.32 -1.96
CA ASN A 116 1.17 58.83 -2.83
C ASN A 116 0.57 57.54 -2.25
N VAL A 117 -0.74 57.52 -2.04
CA VAL A 117 -1.44 56.38 -1.42
C VAL A 117 -2.56 55.95 -2.33
N ILE A 118 -2.72 54.65 -2.54
CA ILE A 118 -3.91 54.10 -3.20
C ILE A 118 -4.90 53.63 -2.15
N VAL A 119 -6.18 53.96 -2.34
CA VAL A 119 -7.29 53.45 -1.54
C VAL A 119 -8.24 52.70 -2.47
N LEU A 120 -8.23 51.37 -2.35
CA LEU A 120 -9.07 50.49 -3.13
C LEU A 120 -10.39 50.25 -2.40
N VAL A 121 -11.50 50.51 -3.07
CA VAL A 121 -12.85 50.44 -2.51
C VAL A 121 -13.68 49.41 -3.27
N ASP A 122 -14.34 48.52 -2.51
CA ASP A 122 -15.32 47.59 -3.03
C ASP A 122 -16.66 48.30 -3.26
N ASP A 123 -17.04 48.45 -4.52
CA ASP A 123 -18.27 49.11 -4.95
C ASP A 123 -19.32 48.14 -5.53
N THR A 124 -19.17 46.84 -5.29
CA THR A 124 -20.00 45.76 -5.87
C THR A 124 -21.49 45.96 -5.56
N ASP A 125 -21.82 46.34 -4.32
CA ASP A 125 -23.20 46.56 -3.87
C ASP A 125 -23.72 47.99 -4.18
N SER A 126 -22.91 48.86 -4.77
CA SER A 126 -23.27 50.26 -4.99
C SER A 126 -24.04 50.46 -6.30
N GLN A 127 -25.34 50.75 -6.17
CA GLN A 127 -26.28 50.98 -7.28
C GLN A 127 -26.95 52.37 -7.27
N LYS A 128 -26.67 53.21 -6.26
CA LYS A 128 -27.43 54.45 -6.00
C LYS A 128 -27.01 55.65 -6.87
N MET A 129 -25.82 55.61 -7.47
CA MET A 129 -25.28 56.68 -8.30
C MET A 129 -24.34 56.11 -9.35
N SER A 130 -23.93 56.95 -10.32
CA SER A 130 -22.94 56.52 -11.31
C SER A 130 -21.59 56.19 -10.63
N LYS A 131 -20.82 55.28 -11.24
CA LYS A 131 -19.52 54.85 -10.70
C LYS A 131 -18.52 56.01 -10.61
N GLN A 132 -18.58 56.95 -11.56
CA GLN A 132 -17.79 58.17 -11.55
C GLN A 132 -18.16 59.07 -10.36
N GLU A 133 -19.45 59.35 -10.16
CA GLU A 133 -19.92 60.16 -9.02
C GLU A 133 -19.55 59.54 -7.67
N LEU A 134 -19.62 58.21 -7.56
CA LEU A 134 -19.23 57.49 -6.36
C LEU A 134 -17.75 57.70 -6.06
N ARG A 135 -16.89 57.51 -7.08
CA ARG A 135 -15.45 57.73 -6.95
C ARG A 135 -15.15 59.16 -6.53
N ASP A 136 -15.71 60.16 -7.21
CA ASP A 136 -15.42 61.58 -6.94
C ASP A 136 -15.82 61.99 -5.52
N LYS A 137 -16.96 61.48 -5.02
CA LYS A 137 -17.39 61.69 -3.62
C LYS A 137 -16.45 61.02 -2.63
N LEU A 138 -16.08 59.77 -2.85
CA LEU A 138 -15.14 59.04 -1.98
C LEU A 138 -13.77 59.73 -1.98
N GLN A 139 -13.29 60.15 -3.15
CA GLN A 139 -12.05 60.91 -3.35
C GLN A 139 -12.05 62.19 -2.50
N GLY A 140 -13.09 63.02 -2.59
CA GLY A 140 -13.17 64.26 -1.80
C GLY A 140 -13.14 64.02 -0.29
N ILE A 141 -13.87 63.01 0.19
CA ILE A 141 -13.90 62.65 1.61
C ILE A 141 -12.53 62.13 2.08
N ILE A 142 -11.90 61.25 1.30
CA ILE A 142 -10.64 60.61 1.65
C ILE A 142 -9.47 61.63 1.60
N ILE A 143 -9.48 62.59 0.66
CA ILE A 143 -8.55 63.72 0.64
C ILE A 143 -8.64 64.53 1.95
N THR A 144 -9.86 64.79 2.42
CA THR A 144 -10.08 65.56 3.66
C THR A 144 -9.51 64.80 4.86
N LEU A 145 -9.79 63.48 4.96
CA LEU A 145 -9.22 62.62 6.00
C LEU A 145 -7.69 62.54 5.95
N ALA A 146 -7.10 62.52 4.75
CA ALA A 146 -5.66 62.55 4.56
C ALA A 146 -5.06 63.86 5.08
N GLY A 147 -5.65 65.00 4.71
CA GLY A 147 -5.19 66.33 5.13
C GLY A 147 -5.25 66.57 6.63
N GLU A 148 -6.16 65.91 7.36
CA GLU A 148 -6.21 65.91 8.83
C GLU A 148 -5.06 65.13 9.47
N VAL A 149 -4.41 64.22 8.74
CA VAL A 149 -3.29 63.40 9.23
C VAL A 149 -1.96 64.02 8.82
N ASP A 150 -1.78 64.25 7.52
CA ASP A 150 -0.62 64.94 6.95
C ASP A 150 -0.98 65.46 5.54
N LYS A 151 -0.69 66.74 5.28
CA LYS A 151 -0.97 67.40 3.99
C LYS A 151 -0.18 66.81 2.82
N ASN A 152 0.89 66.09 3.12
CA ASN A 152 1.72 65.42 2.11
C ASN A 152 1.14 64.07 1.68
N ILE A 153 0.12 63.53 2.36
CA ILE A 153 -0.57 62.31 1.92
C ILE A 153 -1.51 62.68 0.77
N VAL A 154 -1.26 62.07 -0.38
CA VAL A 154 -2.05 62.25 -1.61
C VAL A 154 -2.74 60.93 -1.92
N PRO A 155 -3.99 60.73 -1.46
CA PRO A 155 -4.73 59.51 -1.74
C PRO A 155 -5.32 59.53 -3.16
N ASP A 156 -5.24 58.40 -3.87
CA ASP A 156 -5.96 58.11 -5.10
C ASP A 156 -6.96 56.98 -4.83
N VAL A 157 -8.24 57.31 -4.96
CA VAL A 157 -9.34 56.38 -4.70
C VAL A 157 -9.69 55.67 -5.99
N VAL A 158 -9.62 54.35 -5.95
CA VAL A 158 -9.94 53.47 -7.06
C VAL A 158 -11.02 52.50 -6.59
N ILE A 159 -12.05 52.31 -7.41
CA ILE A 159 -13.14 51.36 -7.14
C ILE A 159 -12.96 50.09 -7.97
N TYR A 160 -13.40 48.93 -7.45
CA TYR A 160 -13.28 47.65 -8.14
C TYR A 160 -13.81 47.67 -9.57
N SER A 161 -15.00 48.23 -9.78
CA SER A 161 -15.60 48.32 -11.11
C SER A 161 -14.70 49.03 -12.12
N GLU A 162 -13.95 50.06 -11.69
CA GLU A 162 -13.01 50.78 -12.55
C GLU A 162 -11.78 49.92 -12.89
N VAL A 163 -11.23 49.20 -11.91
CA VAL A 163 -10.11 48.26 -12.14
C VAL A 163 -10.50 47.18 -13.14
N TRP A 164 -11.67 46.56 -12.96
CA TRP A 164 -12.14 45.51 -13.85
C TRP A 164 -12.48 46.03 -15.23
N GLN A 165 -13.09 47.22 -15.32
CA GLN A 165 -13.38 47.86 -16.60
C GLN A 165 -12.09 48.18 -17.37
N SER A 166 -11.03 48.66 -16.69
CA SER A 166 -9.75 48.92 -17.34
C SER A 166 -9.16 47.64 -17.95
N CYS A 167 -9.24 46.52 -17.22
CA CYS A 167 -8.82 45.21 -17.73
C CYS A 167 -9.64 44.75 -18.94
N PHE A 168 -10.97 44.93 -18.92
CA PHE A 168 -11.82 44.60 -20.07
C PHE A 168 -11.52 45.44 -21.32
N ASP A 169 -11.09 46.69 -21.13
CA ASP A 169 -10.68 47.60 -22.19
C ASP A 169 -9.20 47.44 -22.60
N ALA A 170 -8.53 46.38 -22.10
CA ALA A 170 -7.11 46.11 -22.31
C ALA A 170 -6.17 47.25 -21.86
N LYS A 171 -6.58 48.03 -20.85
CA LYS A 171 -5.79 49.09 -20.20
C LYS A 171 -5.27 48.59 -18.85
N TYR A 172 -4.00 48.19 -18.82
CA TYR A 172 -3.39 47.53 -17.67
C TYR A 172 -2.59 48.47 -16.75
N ASP A 173 -2.51 49.78 -17.03
CA ASP A 173 -1.75 50.72 -16.21
C ASP A 173 -2.26 50.77 -14.76
N LEU A 174 -3.58 50.74 -14.59
CA LEU A 174 -4.22 50.78 -13.26
C LEU A 174 -3.89 49.53 -12.43
N ILE A 175 -3.97 48.33 -13.04
CA ILE A 175 -3.66 47.08 -12.34
C ILE A 175 -2.16 46.98 -12.00
N GLN A 176 -1.28 47.47 -12.87
CA GLN A 176 0.16 47.56 -12.62
C GLN A 176 0.47 48.50 -11.46
N MET A 177 -0.19 49.67 -11.42
CA MET A 177 -0.05 50.61 -10.32
C MET A 177 -0.48 50.00 -8.99
N ILE A 178 -1.62 49.29 -8.95
CA ILE A 178 -2.10 48.59 -7.75
C ILE A 178 -1.09 47.50 -7.32
N ALA A 179 -0.58 46.71 -8.27
CA ALA A 179 0.39 45.65 -7.98
C ALA A 179 1.72 46.17 -7.39
N MET A 180 2.11 47.41 -7.73
CA MET A 180 3.30 48.08 -7.21
C MET A 180 3.11 48.67 -5.81
N ALA A 181 1.87 48.77 -5.32
CA ALA A 181 1.60 49.32 -4.00
C ALA A 181 2.15 48.42 -2.88
N ALA A 182 2.75 49.04 -1.86
CA ALA A 182 3.11 48.38 -0.62
C ALA A 182 1.90 48.39 0.33
N PRO A 183 1.36 47.23 0.74
CA PRO A 183 0.14 47.18 1.55
C PRO A 183 0.37 47.77 2.94
N ILE A 184 -0.55 48.65 3.35
CA ILE A 184 -0.70 49.13 4.73
C ILE A 184 -1.89 48.43 5.38
N TYR A 185 -2.96 48.25 4.60
CA TYR A 185 -4.13 47.45 4.95
C TYR A 185 -4.61 46.72 3.69
N ASP A 186 -4.97 45.46 3.82
CA ASP A 186 -5.43 44.65 2.70
C ASP A 186 -6.35 43.53 3.19
N THR A 187 -7.54 43.41 2.60
CA THR A 187 -8.44 42.28 2.82
C THR A 187 -8.05 41.06 1.98
N GLY A 188 -7.04 41.19 1.11
CA GLY A 188 -6.47 40.15 0.26
C GLY A 188 -6.48 40.52 -1.23
N MET A 189 -7.17 41.61 -1.61
CA MET A 189 -7.27 42.04 -3.02
C MET A 189 -5.96 42.59 -3.55
N LEU A 190 -5.25 43.42 -2.78
CA LEU A 190 -3.97 43.99 -3.22
C LEU A 190 -2.92 42.88 -3.36
N ALA A 191 -2.85 41.99 -2.38
CA ALA A 191 -2.04 40.78 -2.42
C ALA A 191 -2.34 39.94 -3.67
N ALA A 192 -3.62 39.70 -3.96
CA ALA A 192 -4.04 38.88 -5.09
C ALA A 192 -3.69 39.51 -6.45
N ILE A 193 -3.95 40.82 -6.61
CA ILE A 193 -3.57 41.56 -7.81
C ILE A 193 -2.05 41.51 -7.99
N LYS A 194 -1.28 41.72 -6.92
CA LYS A 194 0.18 41.75 -6.95
C LYS A 194 0.78 40.41 -7.38
N ILE A 195 0.39 39.30 -6.74
CA ILE A 195 0.91 37.97 -7.11
C ILE A 195 0.46 37.58 -8.52
N ALA A 196 -0.80 37.87 -8.91
CA ALA A 196 -1.30 37.59 -10.25
C ALA A 196 -0.55 38.40 -11.32
N GLU A 197 -0.23 39.67 -11.08
CA GLU A 197 0.51 40.51 -12.01
C GLU A 197 1.97 40.07 -12.19
N ILE A 198 2.62 39.67 -11.09
CA ILE A 198 3.99 39.14 -11.12
C ILE A 198 4.02 37.80 -11.86
N HIS A 199 3.13 36.88 -11.52
CA HIS A 199 3.02 35.58 -12.18
C HIS A 199 2.71 35.74 -13.68
N LYS A 200 1.74 36.60 -14.04
CA LYS A 200 1.46 36.97 -15.43
C LYS A 200 2.72 37.45 -16.15
N SER A 201 3.47 38.35 -15.54
CA SER A 201 4.71 38.89 -16.13
C SER A 201 5.76 37.80 -16.37
N MET A 202 5.89 36.82 -15.47
CA MET A 202 6.79 35.68 -15.64
C MET A 202 6.35 34.76 -16.78
N VAL A 203 5.06 34.45 -16.84
CA VAL A 203 4.47 33.58 -17.88
C VAL A 203 4.60 34.25 -19.25
N LEU A 204 4.26 35.53 -19.37
CA LEU A 204 4.39 36.28 -20.62
C LEU A 204 5.85 36.37 -21.06
N LYS A 205 6.80 36.67 -20.18
CA LYS A 205 8.23 36.73 -20.54
C LYS A 205 8.74 35.41 -21.16
N LYS A 206 8.23 34.26 -20.72
CA LYS A 206 8.66 32.95 -21.24
C LYS A 206 7.88 32.50 -22.47
N PHE A 207 6.58 32.79 -22.53
CA PHE A 207 5.65 32.17 -23.48
C PHE A 207 4.84 33.17 -24.32
N GLU A 208 5.18 34.45 -24.33
CA GLU A 208 4.38 35.56 -24.88
C GLU A 208 3.62 35.23 -26.17
N LYS A 209 4.31 34.62 -27.14
CA LYS A 209 3.76 34.28 -28.45
C LYS A 209 2.60 33.28 -28.42
N TYR A 210 2.47 32.52 -27.36
CA TYR A 210 1.49 31.44 -27.20
C TYR A 210 0.43 31.76 -26.15
N ILE A 211 0.64 32.71 -25.25
CA ILE A 211 -0.38 33.06 -24.26
C ILE A 211 -1.51 33.79 -24.97
N VAL A 212 -2.70 33.20 -24.98
CA VAL A 212 -3.92 33.78 -25.54
C VAL A 212 -4.53 34.75 -24.53
N SER A 213 -4.69 34.28 -23.29
CA SER A 213 -5.19 35.10 -22.20
C SER A 213 -4.67 34.64 -20.85
N TYR A 214 -4.54 35.60 -19.94
CA TYR A 214 -4.31 35.39 -18.52
C TYR A 214 -5.46 36.06 -17.77
N VAL A 215 -6.23 35.27 -17.03
CA VAL A 215 -7.52 35.69 -16.49
C VAL A 215 -7.57 35.41 -15.00
N LEU A 216 -7.85 36.44 -14.21
CA LEU A 216 -8.17 36.33 -12.80
C LEU A 216 -9.66 36.00 -12.65
N SER A 217 -10.02 35.04 -11.80
CA SER A 217 -11.40 34.58 -11.66
C SER A 217 -11.71 34.23 -10.20
N GLY A 218 -12.84 33.56 -9.98
CA GLY A 218 -13.16 32.94 -8.70
C GLY A 218 -13.92 33.83 -7.73
N SER A 219 -13.80 33.52 -6.44
CA SER A 219 -14.51 34.22 -5.35
C SER A 219 -14.06 35.68 -5.18
N LEU A 220 -12.79 35.97 -5.50
CA LEU A 220 -12.19 37.30 -5.39
C LEU A 220 -12.87 38.32 -6.31
N ILE A 221 -13.06 37.96 -7.58
CA ILE A 221 -13.73 38.83 -8.56
C ILE A 221 -15.21 39.04 -8.20
N ARG A 222 -15.85 38.04 -7.59
CA ARG A 222 -17.26 38.08 -7.19
C ARG A 222 -17.52 38.84 -5.88
N GLY A 223 -16.48 39.35 -5.21
CA GLY A 223 -16.61 39.99 -3.89
C GLY A 223 -16.98 39.00 -2.76
N GLN A 224 -16.74 37.70 -2.97
CA GLN A 224 -17.09 36.61 -2.05
C GLN A 224 -15.84 35.97 -1.41
N ALA A 225 -14.66 36.55 -1.60
CA ALA A 225 -13.43 36.02 -1.04
C ALA A 225 -13.38 36.21 0.48
N THR A 226 -12.79 35.23 1.15
CA THR A 226 -12.47 35.20 2.58
C THR A 226 -10.96 35.18 2.77
N ALA A 227 -10.46 35.34 4.00
CA ALA A 227 -9.02 35.30 4.28
C ALA A 227 -8.33 33.98 3.86
N THR A 228 -9.09 32.88 3.80
CA THR A 228 -8.65 31.55 3.38
C THR A 228 -8.92 31.25 1.90
N SER A 229 -9.53 32.17 1.16
CA SER A 229 -9.85 31.94 -0.25
C SER A 229 -8.58 31.92 -1.11
N ASP A 230 -8.58 31.00 -2.06
CA ASP A 230 -7.57 30.93 -3.12
C ASP A 230 -7.79 32.04 -4.16
N ILE A 231 -6.71 32.36 -4.85
CA ILE A 231 -6.62 33.29 -5.97
C ILE A 231 -6.63 32.45 -7.24
N ASP A 232 -7.79 32.37 -7.88
CA ASP A 232 -7.98 31.56 -9.08
C ASP A 232 -7.46 32.27 -10.33
N VAL A 233 -6.48 31.68 -10.99
CA VAL A 233 -5.90 32.18 -12.24
C VAL A 233 -6.03 31.14 -13.34
N PHE A 234 -6.47 31.59 -14.50
CA PHE A 234 -6.62 30.79 -15.69
C PHE A 234 -5.69 31.31 -16.78
N ILE A 235 -4.93 30.41 -17.40
CA ILE A 235 -4.09 30.72 -18.55
C ILE A 235 -4.56 29.89 -19.73
N VAL A 236 -4.88 30.55 -20.83
CA VAL A 236 -5.21 29.90 -22.10
C VAL A 236 -4.01 30.05 -23.04
N ILE A 237 -3.56 28.95 -23.61
CA ILE A 237 -2.35 28.86 -24.43
C ILE A 237 -2.71 28.33 -25.82
N ASP A 238 -2.21 28.97 -26.87
CA ASP A 238 -2.38 28.55 -28.24
C ASP A 238 -1.52 27.30 -28.54
N ASP A 239 -2.18 26.17 -28.80
CA ASP A 239 -1.56 24.90 -29.19
C ASP A 239 -1.80 24.54 -30.67
N THR A 240 -2.38 25.45 -31.46
CA THR A 240 -2.84 25.14 -32.83
C THR A 240 -1.72 24.81 -33.80
N ASP A 241 -0.50 25.29 -33.55
CA ASP A 241 0.69 25.07 -34.37
C ASP A 241 1.55 23.86 -33.94
N VAL A 242 1.12 23.13 -32.91
CA VAL A 242 1.90 22.04 -32.30
C VAL A 242 1.91 20.80 -33.21
N LYS A 243 3.13 20.35 -33.54
CA LYS A 243 3.35 19.19 -34.45
C LYS A 243 4.25 18.10 -33.89
N LYS A 244 5.05 18.38 -32.85
CA LYS A 244 6.17 17.53 -32.41
C LYS A 244 5.86 16.62 -31.22
N MET A 245 4.77 16.87 -30.50
CA MET A 245 4.33 16.08 -29.35
C MET A 245 2.81 16.07 -29.28
N THR A 246 2.24 15.18 -28.47
CA THR A 246 0.79 15.15 -28.29
C THR A 246 0.32 16.35 -27.47
N ARG A 247 -0.96 16.73 -27.64
CA ARG A 247 -1.58 17.82 -26.87
C ARG A 247 -1.58 17.56 -25.36
N ALA A 248 -1.80 16.30 -24.97
CA ALA A 248 -1.76 15.88 -23.57
C ALA A 248 -0.37 16.12 -22.96
N GLU A 249 0.70 15.65 -23.62
CA GLU A 249 2.07 15.85 -23.16
C GLU A 249 2.44 17.34 -23.10
N LEU A 250 2.00 18.13 -24.08
CA LEU A 250 2.24 19.57 -24.09
C LEU A 250 1.56 20.24 -22.89
N LYS A 251 0.28 19.91 -22.65
CA LYS A 251 -0.51 20.44 -21.54
C LYS A 251 0.15 20.15 -20.21
N ASP A 252 0.59 18.92 -19.98
CA ASP A 252 1.24 18.53 -18.72
C ASP A 252 2.58 19.25 -18.51
N LYS A 253 3.38 19.40 -19.58
CA LYS A 253 4.65 20.17 -19.51
C LYS A 253 4.43 21.65 -19.23
N LEU A 254 3.50 22.29 -19.94
CA LEU A 254 3.17 23.70 -19.73
C LEU A 254 2.62 23.92 -18.32
N ARG A 255 1.73 23.03 -17.87
CA ARG A 255 1.17 23.06 -16.53
C ARG A 255 2.27 22.99 -15.47
N ALA A 256 3.20 22.06 -15.57
CA ALA A 256 4.29 21.93 -14.61
C ALA A 256 5.15 23.20 -14.54
N ILE A 257 5.51 23.79 -15.69
CA ILE A 257 6.34 25.01 -15.74
C ILE A 257 5.60 26.20 -15.13
N ILE A 258 4.33 26.40 -15.52
CA ILE A 258 3.55 27.57 -15.07
C ILE A 258 3.21 27.46 -13.59
N ILE A 259 2.88 26.27 -13.08
CA ILE A 259 2.70 26.07 -11.64
C ILE A 259 3.99 26.37 -10.88
N GLY A 260 5.15 25.94 -11.39
CA GLY A 260 6.45 26.29 -10.81
C GLY A 260 6.67 27.80 -10.71
N MET A 261 6.32 28.55 -11.76
CA MET A 261 6.37 30.03 -11.74
C MET A 261 5.41 30.64 -10.72
N GLY A 262 4.26 30.02 -10.49
CA GLY A 262 3.31 30.45 -9.45
C GLY A 262 3.90 30.34 -8.04
N ILE A 263 4.65 29.26 -7.78
CA ILE A 263 5.36 29.05 -6.51
C ILE A 263 6.44 30.12 -6.34
N GLU A 264 7.27 30.33 -7.36
CA GLU A 264 8.30 31.38 -7.38
C GLU A 264 7.70 32.78 -7.15
N ALA A 265 6.56 33.10 -7.79
CA ALA A 265 5.85 34.36 -7.56
C ALA A 265 5.35 34.49 -6.11
N GLY A 266 4.88 33.40 -5.51
CA GLY A 266 4.51 33.34 -4.09
C GLY A 266 5.69 33.61 -3.16
N ASP A 267 6.87 33.06 -3.48
CA ASP A 267 8.10 33.30 -2.72
C ASP A 267 8.59 34.74 -2.85
N ILE A 268 8.57 35.31 -4.06
CA ILE A 268 8.96 36.72 -4.32
C ILE A 268 8.04 37.70 -3.57
N THR A 269 6.74 37.41 -3.53
CA THR A 269 5.75 38.31 -2.92
C THR A 269 5.56 38.10 -1.43
N GLY A 270 6.02 36.97 -0.88
CA GLY A 270 5.70 36.54 0.48
C GLY A 270 4.26 35.98 0.62
N ILE A 271 3.52 35.82 -0.49
CA ILE A 271 2.14 35.31 -0.51
C ILE A 271 2.18 33.85 -0.94
N LYS A 272 2.45 32.96 0.01
CA LYS A 272 2.63 31.52 -0.27
C LYS A 272 1.30 30.76 -0.36
N ASN A 273 1.24 29.79 -1.26
CA ASN A 273 0.17 28.79 -1.38
C ASN A 273 -1.27 29.34 -1.51
N LYS A 274 -1.44 30.51 -2.14
CA LYS A 274 -2.76 31.06 -2.42
C LYS A 274 -3.14 31.04 -3.91
N LEU A 275 -2.23 30.77 -4.83
CA LEU A 275 -2.50 30.86 -6.26
C LEU A 275 -2.98 29.50 -6.82
N ASN A 276 -4.26 29.39 -7.15
CA ASN A 276 -4.81 28.22 -7.83
C ASN A 276 -4.72 28.41 -9.35
N ILE A 277 -3.74 27.78 -9.97
CA ILE A 277 -3.48 27.94 -11.41
C ILE A 277 -4.14 26.82 -12.21
N GLN A 278 -4.96 27.22 -13.18
CA GLN A 278 -5.53 26.33 -14.20
C GLN A 278 -4.99 26.68 -15.59
N VAL A 279 -4.35 25.70 -16.22
CA VAL A 279 -3.76 25.84 -17.56
C VAL A 279 -4.61 25.11 -18.57
N TYR A 280 -5.03 25.84 -19.61
CA TYR A 280 -5.79 25.32 -20.73
C TYR A 280 -5.03 25.56 -22.03
N ILE A 281 -5.04 24.57 -22.90
CA ILE A 281 -4.69 24.75 -24.31
C ILE A 281 -5.95 25.15 -25.08
N ILE A 282 -5.81 25.96 -26.13
CA ILE A 282 -6.95 26.60 -26.81
C ILE A 282 -7.90 25.58 -27.44
N THR A 283 -7.37 24.46 -27.94
CA THR A 283 -8.20 23.37 -28.49
C THR A 283 -9.10 22.73 -27.42
N ASP A 284 -8.53 22.31 -26.29
CA ASP A 284 -9.29 21.79 -25.14
C ASP A 284 -10.30 22.81 -24.58
N PHE A 285 -9.89 24.08 -24.52
CA PHE A 285 -10.74 25.18 -24.05
C PHE A 285 -11.95 25.36 -24.97
N TRP A 286 -11.73 25.29 -26.29
CA TRP A 286 -12.78 25.39 -27.30
C TRP A 286 -13.77 24.24 -27.21
N ASP A 287 -13.30 23.00 -27.07
CA ASP A 287 -14.19 21.85 -26.88
C ASP A 287 -15.00 21.98 -25.59
N SER A 288 -14.36 22.37 -24.49
CA SER A 288 -15.04 22.62 -23.22
C SER A 288 -16.09 23.73 -23.31
N LEU A 289 -15.84 24.75 -24.14
CA LEU A 289 -16.80 25.82 -24.41
C LEU A 289 -18.00 25.32 -25.22
N ARG A 290 -17.75 24.49 -26.24
CA ARG A 290 -18.79 23.86 -27.09
C ARG A 290 -19.69 22.91 -26.30
N GLU A 291 -19.12 22.17 -25.36
CA GLU A 291 -19.82 21.23 -24.47
C GLU A 291 -20.45 21.90 -23.24
N ALA A 292 -20.35 23.22 -23.14
CA ALA A 292 -20.88 24.00 -22.03
C ALA A 292 -20.42 23.58 -20.65
N ASN A 293 -19.11 23.34 -20.54
CA ASN A 293 -18.46 23.09 -19.27
C ASN A 293 -18.73 24.26 -18.27
N PRO A 294 -19.32 24.00 -17.10
CA PRO A 294 -19.67 25.03 -16.12
C PRO A 294 -18.49 25.87 -15.64
N VAL A 295 -17.29 25.27 -15.56
CA VAL A 295 -16.07 25.98 -15.14
C VAL A 295 -15.69 27.02 -16.19
N ILE A 296 -15.71 26.65 -17.47
CA ILE A 296 -15.41 27.56 -18.58
C ILE A 296 -16.48 28.66 -18.71
N PHE A 297 -17.75 28.32 -18.52
CA PHE A 297 -18.83 29.29 -18.52
C PHE A 297 -18.70 30.29 -17.37
N THR A 298 -18.38 29.82 -16.17
CA THR A 298 -18.13 30.68 -15.00
C THR A 298 -16.91 31.57 -15.23
N LEU A 299 -15.83 31.01 -15.78
CA LEU A 299 -14.64 31.75 -16.14
C LEU A 299 -14.94 32.87 -17.15
N LEU A 300 -15.64 32.57 -18.24
CA LEU A 300 -15.98 33.59 -19.24
C LEU A 300 -16.90 34.67 -18.66
N ARG A 301 -17.93 34.25 -17.90
CA ARG A 301 -18.90 35.16 -17.31
C ARG A 301 -18.25 36.13 -16.32
N ASP A 302 -17.47 35.60 -15.37
CA ASP A 302 -17.01 36.35 -14.21
C ASP A 302 -15.56 36.81 -14.36
N GLY A 303 -14.71 36.07 -15.08
CA GLY A 303 -13.27 36.31 -15.16
C GLY A 303 -12.87 37.67 -15.75
N VAL A 304 -11.77 38.22 -15.22
CA VAL A 304 -11.17 39.50 -15.61
C VAL A 304 -9.81 39.24 -16.27
N PRO A 305 -9.64 39.57 -17.56
CA PRO A 305 -8.37 39.34 -18.24
C PRO A 305 -7.33 40.38 -17.79
N PHE A 306 -6.22 39.92 -17.20
CA PHE A 306 -5.05 40.76 -16.96
C PHE A 306 -4.13 40.82 -18.18
N TYR A 307 -4.38 39.94 -19.14
CA TYR A 307 -3.82 39.94 -20.48
C TYR A 307 -4.80 39.20 -21.41
N ASP A 308 -5.05 39.75 -22.60
CA ASP A 308 -5.83 39.11 -23.66
C ASP A 308 -5.27 39.56 -25.01
N ARG A 309 -5.12 38.61 -25.93
CA ARG A 309 -4.76 38.86 -27.34
C ARG A 309 -5.97 39.18 -28.22
N GLY A 310 -7.12 39.44 -27.62
CA GLY A 310 -8.37 39.74 -28.32
C GLY A 310 -9.19 38.51 -28.65
N ILE A 311 -9.09 37.45 -27.83
CA ILE A 311 -9.91 36.23 -27.98
C ILE A 311 -10.87 36.08 -26.80
N PHE A 312 -10.38 36.27 -25.58
CA PHE A 312 -11.18 36.08 -24.37
C PHE A 312 -12.34 37.06 -24.29
N MET A 313 -12.10 38.35 -24.55
CA MET A 313 -13.14 39.37 -24.51
C MET A 313 -14.28 39.13 -25.53
N PRO A 314 -14.00 38.80 -26.80
CA PRO A 314 -15.04 38.36 -27.73
C PRO A 314 -15.87 37.19 -27.23
N TRP A 315 -15.25 36.12 -26.68
CA TRP A 315 -16.00 35.00 -26.11
C TRP A 315 -16.89 35.43 -24.94
N LYS A 316 -16.37 36.26 -24.03
CA LYS A 316 -17.15 36.82 -22.92
C LYS A 316 -18.35 37.64 -23.42
N GLN A 317 -18.17 38.46 -24.46
CA GLN A 317 -19.27 39.24 -25.03
C GLN A 317 -20.29 38.35 -25.75
N LEU A 318 -19.84 37.35 -26.52
CA LEU A 318 -20.73 36.38 -27.16
C LEU A 318 -21.55 35.58 -26.13
N LEU A 319 -20.96 35.25 -24.98
CA LEU A 319 -21.68 34.64 -23.87
C LEU A 319 -22.73 35.60 -23.28
N LYS A 320 -22.36 36.87 -23.02
CA LYS A 320 -23.31 37.90 -22.52
C LYS A 320 -24.46 38.17 -23.49
N MET A 321 -24.22 38.13 -24.79
CA MET A 321 -25.24 38.26 -25.84
C MET A 321 -26.10 36.99 -26.00
N GLY A 322 -25.81 35.93 -25.24
CA GLY A 322 -26.49 34.63 -25.35
C GLY A 322 -26.24 33.94 -26.68
N LYS A 323 -25.13 34.23 -27.38
CA LYS A 323 -24.72 33.54 -28.62
C LYS A 323 -23.99 32.24 -28.33
N ILE A 324 -23.25 32.18 -27.22
CA ILE A 324 -22.73 30.95 -26.66
C ILE A 324 -23.80 30.42 -25.69
N LYS A 325 -24.42 29.29 -26.03
CA LYS A 325 -25.44 28.63 -25.20
C LYS A 325 -25.03 27.18 -24.97
N PRO A 326 -25.45 26.56 -23.86
CA PRO A 326 -25.38 25.12 -23.72
C PRO A 326 -26.09 24.42 -24.86
N SER A 327 -25.44 23.40 -25.43
CA SER A 327 -26.09 22.54 -26.42
C SER A 327 -27.14 21.66 -25.74
N GLN A 328 -28.11 21.18 -26.50
CA GLN A 328 -29.10 20.24 -25.96
C GLN A 328 -28.42 18.97 -25.45
N GLU A 329 -27.37 18.49 -26.15
CA GLU A 329 -26.60 17.34 -25.70
C GLU A 329 -25.91 17.58 -24.35
N ALA A 330 -25.37 18.79 -24.12
CA ALA A 330 -24.76 19.14 -22.84
C ALA A 330 -25.81 19.13 -21.71
N ILE A 331 -26.99 19.72 -21.94
CA ILE A 331 -28.08 19.71 -20.96
C ILE A 331 -28.51 18.28 -20.63
N ASP A 332 -28.71 17.45 -21.65
CA ASP A 332 -29.11 16.05 -21.48
C ASP A 332 -28.01 15.24 -20.77
N LEU A 333 -26.74 15.48 -21.07
CA LEU A 333 -25.60 14.88 -20.36
C LEU A 333 -25.61 15.24 -18.87
N PHE A 334 -25.80 16.52 -18.54
CA PHE A 334 -25.88 16.97 -17.15
C PHE A 334 -27.07 16.32 -16.41
N MET A 335 -28.25 16.26 -17.03
CA MET A 335 -29.41 15.59 -16.46
C MET A 335 -29.16 14.10 -16.24
N ASN A 336 -28.59 13.41 -17.22
CA ASN A 336 -28.28 11.98 -17.13
C ASN A 336 -27.17 11.66 -16.11
N SER A 337 -26.30 12.62 -15.80
CA SER A 337 -25.22 12.43 -14.82
C SER A 337 -25.77 12.14 -13.41
N GLY A 338 -26.90 12.74 -13.04
CA GLY A 338 -27.55 12.47 -11.75
C GLY A 338 -27.98 11.01 -11.60
N ASP A 339 -28.59 10.46 -12.64
CA ASP A 339 -29.00 9.05 -12.68
C ASP A 339 -27.79 8.11 -12.65
N GLN A 340 -26.71 8.45 -13.35
CA GLN A 340 -25.47 7.68 -13.30
C GLN A 340 -24.84 7.69 -11.90
N MET A 341 -24.85 8.83 -11.21
CA MET A 341 -24.36 8.94 -9.83
C MET A 341 -25.18 8.06 -8.88
N LEU A 342 -26.51 8.05 -9.00
CA LEU A 342 -27.37 7.17 -8.20
C LEU A 342 -27.13 5.69 -8.48
N LYS A 343 -26.96 5.30 -9.75
CA LYS A 343 -26.56 3.93 -10.13
C LYS A 343 -25.23 3.53 -9.50
N ARG A 344 -24.26 4.45 -9.47
CA ARG A 344 -22.96 4.23 -8.81
C ARG A 344 -23.11 4.01 -7.31
N VAL A 345 -23.97 4.77 -6.63
CA VAL A 345 -24.25 4.57 -5.20
C VAL A 345 -24.85 3.18 -4.96
N ARG A 346 -25.87 2.78 -5.74
CA ARG A 346 -26.48 1.45 -5.63
C ARG A 346 -25.48 0.32 -5.88
N PHE A 347 -24.59 0.50 -6.86
CA PHE A 347 -23.50 -0.45 -7.13
C PHE A 347 -22.57 -0.60 -5.92
N LYS A 348 -22.12 0.51 -5.32
CA LYS A 348 -21.25 0.48 -4.13
C LYS A 348 -21.92 -0.22 -2.94
N LEU A 349 -23.22 0.05 -2.69
CA LEU A 349 -23.96 -0.64 -1.63
C LEU A 349 -24.04 -2.15 -1.90
N LYS A 350 -24.21 -2.56 -3.16
CA LYS A 350 -24.19 -3.96 -3.55
C LYS A 350 -22.81 -4.60 -3.31
N GLU A 351 -21.74 -3.90 -3.66
CA GLU A 351 -20.35 -4.35 -3.49
C GLU A 351 -20.02 -4.60 -2.01
N ILE A 352 -20.37 -3.68 -1.11
CA ILE A 352 -20.15 -3.80 0.34
C ILE A 352 -20.81 -5.07 0.91
N GLY A 353 -22.07 -5.34 0.52
CA GLY A 353 -22.80 -6.51 0.99
C GLY A 353 -22.41 -7.82 0.31
N MET A 354 -21.93 -7.77 -0.94
CA MET A 354 -21.62 -8.96 -1.73
C MET A 354 -20.19 -9.47 -1.48
N GLU A 355 -19.24 -8.57 -1.28
CA GLU A 355 -17.82 -8.90 -1.23
C GLU A 355 -17.21 -8.53 0.14
N ASP A 356 -17.26 -7.26 0.53
CA ASP A 356 -16.50 -6.75 1.69
C ASP A 356 -16.92 -7.42 3.01
N THR A 357 -18.21 -7.32 3.36
CA THR A 357 -18.76 -7.91 4.60
C THR A 357 -18.72 -9.45 4.57
N TYR A 358 -18.97 -10.03 3.40
CA TYR A 358 -18.92 -11.47 3.19
C TYR A 358 -17.52 -12.05 3.47
N TYR A 359 -16.46 -11.50 2.86
CA TYR A 359 -15.10 -12.01 3.08
C TYR A 359 -14.54 -11.63 4.44
N ALA A 360 -14.98 -10.50 5.02
CA ALA A 360 -14.62 -10.11 6.37
C ALA A 360 -15.08 -11.15 7.42
N ILE A 361 -16.20 -11.84 7.19
CA ILE A 361 -16.72 -12.86 8.12
C ILE A 361 -16.27 -14.26 7.69
N LEU A 362 -16.36 -14.60 6.40
CA LEU A 362 -16.05 -15.95 5.92
C LEU A 362 -14.59 -16.33 6.13
N THR A 363 -13.66 -15.44 5.75
CA THR A 363 -12.22 -15.77 5.76
C THR A 363 -11.70 -16.06 7.17
N PRO A 364 -12.02 -15.24 8.20
CA PRO A 364 -11.65 -15.57 9.58
C PRO A 364 -12.29 -16.87 10.09
N SER A 365 -13.50 -17.20 9.64
CA SER A 365 -14.16 -18.47 9.99
C SER A 365 -13.42 -19.67 9.42
N GLN A 366 -13.03 -19.61 8.15
CA GLN A 366 -12.19 -20.63 7.52
C GLN A 366 -10.83 -20.73 8.21
N ALA A 367 -10.23 -19.59 8.57
CA ALA A 367 -8.96 -19.58 9.28
C ALA A 367 -9.07 -20.17 10.71
N ALA A 368 -10.18 -19.98 11.42
CA ALA A 368 -10.42 -20.65 12.71
C ALA A 368 -10.51 -22.18 12.53
N LEU A 369 -11.18 -22.66 11.49
CA LEU A 369 -11.23 -24.08 11.14
C LEU A 369 -9.85 -24.63 10.76
N MET A 370 -9.07 -23.88 9.98
CA MET A 370 -7.68 -24.22 9.65
C MET A 370 -6.80 -24.29 10.89
N MET A 371 -6.98 -23.36 11.83
CA MET A 371 -6.28 -23.39 13.10
C MET A 371 -6.64 -24.65 13.90
N TYR A 372 -7.87 -25.14 13.82
CA TYR A 372 -8.28 -26.42 14.42
C TYR A 372 -7.77 -27.66 13.64
N GLY A 373 -7.23 -27.48 12.44
CA GLY A 373 -6.68 -28.57 11.60
C GLY A 373 -7.61 -29.04 10.48
N VAL A 374 -8.67 -28.30 10.17
CA VAL A 374 -9.59 -28.59 9.06
C VAL A 374 -9.16 -27.77 7.84
N ALA A 375 -9.03 -28.41 6.67
CA ALA A 375 -8.74 -27.71 5.42
C ALA A 375 -9.81 -26.65 5.13
N PRO A 376 -9.48 -25.51 4.48
CA PRO A 376 -10.43 -24.43 4.24
C PRO A 376 -11.65 -24.92 3.43
N PRO A 377 -12.86 -24.97 4.03
CA PRO A 377 -14.02 -25.57 3.39
C PRO A 377 -14.75 -24.58 2.48
N ALA A 378 -15.72 -25.07 1.69
CA ALA A 378 -16.57 -24.19 0.90
C ALA A 378 -17.44 -23.28 1.81
N PRO A 379 -17.98 -22.13 1.32
CA PRO A 379 -18.69 -21.18 2.18
C PRO A 379 -19.87 -21.77 2.98
N ARG A 380 -20.73 -22.57 2.32
CA ARG A 380 -21.85 -23.24 3.01
C ARG A 380 -21.38 -24.25 4.06
N GLU A 381 -20.34 -24.99 3.71
CA GLU A 381 -19.73 -25.99 4.59
C GLU A 381 -19.01 -25.32 5.77
N THR A 382 -18.45 -24.12 5.59
CA THR A 382 -17.82 -23.32 6.64
C THR A 382 -18.79 -23.09 7.79
N ALA A 383 -20.01 -22.61 7.51
CA ALA A 383 -21.02 -22.38 8.56
C ALA A 383 -21.42 -23.67 9.28
N GLN A 384 -21.57 -24.77 8.54
CA GLN A 384 -21.88 -26.08 9.11
C GLN A 384 -20.76 -26.58 10.04
N LEU A 385 -19.51 -26.51 9.61
CA LEU A 385 -18.36 -26.98 10.39
C LEU A 385 -18.12 -26.09 11.61
N MET A 386 -18.29 -24.76 11.49
CA MET A 386 -18.26 -23.85 12.64
C MET A 386 -19.27 -24.27 13.71
N ARG A 387 -20.49 -24.63 13.30
CA ARG A 387 -21.55 -25.12 14.20
C ARG A 387 -21.21 -26.47 14.81
N GLU A 388 -20.81 -27.45 14.00
CA GLU A 388 -20.55 -28.81 14.46
C GLU A 388 -19.35 -28.89 15.40
N ILE A 389 -18.25 -28.21 15.05
CA ILE A 389 -17.00 -28.27 15.79
C ILE A 389 -17.05 -27.31 16.99
N PHE A 390 -17.23 -26.02 16.76
CA PHE A 390 -17.02 -25.03 17.81
C PHE A 390 -18.23 -24.83 18.72
N VAL A 391 -19.46 -24.97 18.21
CA VAL A 391 -20.68 -24.84 19.01
C VAL A 391 -21.07 -26.17 19.67
N LYS A 392 -21.20 -27.25 18.90
CA LYS A 392 -21.72 -28.53 19.43
C LYS A 392 -20.65 -29.37 20.13
N LYS A 393 -19.53 -29.65 19.47
CA LYS A 393 -18.49 -30.55 19.99
C LYS A 393 -17.67 -29.89 21.10
N LEU A 394 -17.14 -28.69 20.84
CA LEU A 394 -16.24 -27.99 21.77
C LEU A 394 -16.95 -27.01 22.70
N LYS A 395 -18.13 -26.51 22.33
CA LYS A 395 -18.91 -25.53 23.10
C LYS A 395 -18.14 -24.26 23.46
N ILE A 396 -17.27 -23.81 22.55
CA ILE A 396 -16.44 -22.60 22.68
C ILE A 396 -16.88 -21.47 21.73
N PHE A 397 -18.01 -21.62 21.05
CA PHE A 397 -18.60 -20.62 20.16
C PHE A 397 -20.13 -20.66 20.26
N GLU A 398 -20.78 -19.52 20.05
CA GLU A 398 -22.24 -19.38 20.22
C GLU A 398 -22.98 -19.46 18.89
N GLU A 399 -24.21 -20.00 18.93
CA GLU A 399 -25.03 -20.23 17.73
C GLU A 399 -25.40 -18.92 17.00
N ASP A 400 -25.55 -17.81 17.72
CA ASP A 400 -25.94 -16.53 17.11
C ASP A 400 -24.85 -15.98 16.18
N PHE A 401 -23.57 -16.24 16.46
CA PHE A 401 -22.49 -15.86 15.55
C PHE A 401 -22.50 -16.74 14.28
N VAL A 402 -22.86 -18.02 14.39
CA VAL A 402 -23.03 -18.86 13.19
C VAL A 402 -24.16 -18.33 12.31
N LYS A 403 -25.26 -17.84 12.89
CA LYS A 403 -26.34 -17.21 12.13
C LYS A 403 -25.90 -15.95 11.39
N ILE A 404 -25.02 -15.13 11.98
CA ILE A 404 -24.43 -13.96 11.31
C ILE A 404 -23.66 -14.39 10.05
N LEU A 405 -22.85 -15.46 10.15
CA LEU A 405 -22.13 -16.03 9.02
C LEU A 405 -23.07 -16.58 7.95
N GLU A 406 -24.10 -17.34 8.34
CA GLU A 406 -25.10 -17.89 7.41
C GLU A 406 -25.87 -16.78 6.69
N TYR A 407 -26.26 -15.73 7.41
CA TYR A 407 -26.97 -14.59 6.85
C TYR A 407 -26.11 -13.86 5.81
N ASN A 408 -24.83 -13.58 6.11
CA ASN A 408 -23.92 -12.95 5.16
C ASN A 408 -23.70 -13.81 3.89
N ILE A 409 -23.54 -15.13 4.05
CA ILE A 409 -23.45 -16.05 2.91
C ILE A 409 -24.72 -16.01 2.06
N GLN A 410 -25.89 -15.94 2.70
CA GLN A 410 -27.18 -15.89 2.00
C GLN A 410 -27.35 -14.57 1.25
N VAL A 411 -27.04 -13.43 1.87
CA VAL A 411 -27.10 -12.11 1.24
C VAL A 411 -26.25 -12.08 -0.03
N ARG A 412 -25.00 -12.55 0.02
CA ARG A 412 -24.14 -12.65 -1.17
C ARG A 412 -24.79 -13.48 -2.28
N LYS A 413 -25.30 -14.68 -1.94
CA LYS A 413 -25.94 -15.57 -2.92
C LYS A 413 -27.17 -14.93 -3.56
N ASP A 414 -27.97 -14.21 -2.76
CA ASP A 414 -29.15 -13.55 -3.28
C ASP A 414 -28.80 -12.40 -4.23
N LEU A 415 -27.71 -11.68 -3.96
CA LEU A 415 -27.19 -10.62 -4.84
C LEU A 415 -26.53 -11.15 -6.11
N GLU A 416 -25.85 -12.30 -6.02
CA GLU A 416 -25.19 -12.99 -7.13
C GLU A 416 -26.20 -13.57 -8.10
N HIS A 417 -27.22 -14.28 -7.59
CA HIS A 417 -28.29 -14.86 -8.41
C HIS A 417 -29.34 -13.83 -8.84
N GLY A 418 -29.28 -12.59 -8.33
CA GLY A 418 -30.21 -11.52 -8.65
C GLY A 418 -31.61 -11.70 -8.07
N THR A 419 -31.80 -12.62 -7.12
CA THR A 419 -33.03 -12.73 -6.32
C THR A 419 -33.21 -11.50 -5.44
N LYS A 420 -32.10 -10.92 -4.96
CA LYS A 420 -32.03 -9.59 -4.36
C LYS A 420 -31.33 -8.63 -5.33
N LYS A 421 -32.05 -7.61 -5.79
CA LYS A 421 -31.52 -6.67 -6.79
C LYS A 421 -30.76 -5.50 -6.17
N GLU A 422 -31.16 -5.09 -4.96
CA GLU A 422 -30.63 -3.90 -4.29
C GLU A 422 -30.47 -4.15 -2.79
N LEU A 423 -29.54 -3.39 -2.19
CA LEU A 423 -29.34 -3.30 -0.76
C LEU A 423 -29.62 -1.86 -0.33
N THR A 424 -30.39 -1.72 0.75
CA THR A 424 -30.64 -0.43 1.38
C THR A 424 -29.49 -0.06 2.32
N GLY A 425 -29.33 1.23 2.61
CA GLY A 425 -28.31 1.68 3.58
C GLY A 425 -28.51 1.05 4.96
N LYS A 426 -29.76 0.89 5.40
CA LYS A 426 -30.09 0.25 6.69
C LYS A 426 -29.61 -1.20 6.76
N GLU A 427 -29.80 -1.97 5.69
CA GLU A 427 -29.32 -3.36 5.64
C GLU A 427 -27.79 -3.43 5.64
N ILE A 428 -27.11 -2.44 5.05
CA ILE A 428 -25.66 -2.36 5.11
C ILE A 428 -25.18 -2.03 6.53
N ASP A 429 -25.82 -1.09 7.21
CA ASP A 429 -25.50 -0.78 8.61
C ASP A 429 -25.65 -2.03 9.50
N GLU A 430 -26.73 -2.80 9.31
CA GLU A 430 -26.94 -4.08 10.01
C GLU A 430 -25.82 -5.11 9.71
N LEU A 431 -25.42 -5.25 8.44
CA LEU A 431 -24.33 -6.17 8.05
C LEU A 431 -22.98 -5.76 8.64
N LEU A 432 -22.69 -4.46 8.72
CA LEU A 432 -21.46 -3.92 9.31
C LEU A 432 -21.42 -4.16 10.82
N ASP A 433 -22.51 -3.85 11.53
CA ASP A 433 -22.65 -4.08 12.97
C ASP A 433 -22.45 -5.56 13.31
N ASP A 434 -23.03 -6.46 12.52
CA ASP A 434 -22.88 -7.90 12.69
C ASP A 434 -21.45 -8.37 12.40
N ALA A 435 -20.81 -7.85 11.34
CA ALA A 435 -19.41 -8.16 11.03
C ALA A 435 -18.45 -7.75 12.15
N GLU A 436 -18.62 -6.55 12.72
CA GLU A 436 -17.79 -6.09 13.84
C GLU A 436 -17.95 -6.95 15.09
N LYS A 437 -19.18 -7.29 15.45
CA LYS A 437 -19.48 -8.18 16.59
C LYS A 437 -18.88 -9.56 16.36
N TYR A 438 -19.03 -10.09 15.14
CA TYR A 438 -18.52 -11.40 14.75
C TYR A 438 -16.99 -11.46 14.83
N LEU A 439 -16.28 -10.48 14.26
CA LEU A 439 -14.83 -10.42 14.26
C LEU A 439 -14.25 -10.41 15.68
N LYS A 440 -14.77 -9.54 16.56
CA LYS A 440 -14.37 -9.48 17.97
C LYS A 440 -14.55 -10.83 18.68
N ARG A 441 -15.56 -11.60 18.31
CA ARG A 441 -15.81 -12.92 18.90
C ARG A 441 -14.89 -14.00 18.32
N VAL A 442 -14.66 -13.97 17.02
CA VAL A 442 -13.76 -14.89 16.34
C VAL A 442 -12.33 -14.72 16.85
N GLU A 443 -11.84 -13.51 17.07
CA GLU A 443 -10.53 -13.29 17.71
C GLU A 443 -10.39 -14.02 19.05
N ARG A 444 -11.43 -14.00 19.89
CA ARG A 444 -11.46 -14.77 21.15
C ARG A 444 -11.45 -16.28 20.89
N LEU A 445 -12.17 -16.73 19.87
CA LEU A 445 -12.16 -18.14 19.46
C LEU A 445 -10.75 -18.57 19.04
N PHE A 446 -10.02 -17.74 18.28
CA PHE A 446 -8.63 -18.01 17.91
C PHE A 446 -7.75 -18.23 19.13
N THR A 447 -7.81 -17.35 20.13
CA THR A 447 -7.04 -17.53 21.38
C THR A 447 -7.42 -18.82 22.12
N GLN A 448 -8.70 -19.21 22.08
CA GLN A 448 -9.16 -20.46 22.69
C GLN A 448 -8.60 -21.69 21.95
N ILE A 449 -8.59 -21.67 20.61
CA ILE A 449 -8.05 -22.77 19.78
C ILE A 449 -6.52 -22.86 19.93
N GLU A 450 -5.81 -21.73 19.90
CA GLU A 450 -4.36 -21.65 20.11
C GLU A 450 -3.98 -22.34 21.43
N LYS A 451 -4.65 -21.96 22.52
CA LYS A 451 -4.42 -22.56 23.84
C LYS A 451 -4.65 -24.08 23.84
N MET A 452 -5.72 -24.55 23.20
CA MET A 452 -6.01 -25.98 23.12
C MET A 452 -4.94 -26.77 22.35
N ARG A 453 -4.39 -26.21 21.27
CA ARG A 453 -3.33 -26.88 20.49
C ARG A 453 -1.98 -26.84 21.19
N ASP A 454 -1.70 -25.74 21.86
CA ASP A 454 -0.54 -25.61 22.73
C ASP A 454 -0.58 -26.68 23.82
N ASP A 455 -1.72 -26.84 24.49
CA ASP A 455 -2.00 -27.87 25.48
C ASP A 455 -1.79 -29.31 24.94
N GLU A 456 -2.31 -29.61 23.75
CA GLU A 456 -2.17 -30.92 23.11
C GLU A 456 -0.70 -31.23 22.71
N SER A 457 0.05 -30.22 22.26
CA SER A 457 1.43 -30.41 21.79
C SER A 457 2.40 -30.80 22.91
N VAL A 458 2.20 -30.32 24.13
CA VAL A 458 3.07 -30.66 25.28
C VAL A 458 2.91 -32.11 25.67
N ALA A 459 1.68 -32.62 25.69
CA ALA A 459 1.39 -34.03 25.99
C ALA A 459 2.04 -34.96 24.95
N GLN A 460 1.88 -34.66 23.66
CA GLN A 460 2.48 -35.44 22.57
C GLN A 460 4.00 -35.46 22.60
N ILE A 461 4.64 -34.31 22.90
CA ILE A 461 6.11 -34.22 23.04
C ILE A 461 6.59 -35.08 24.22
N TYR A 462 5.92 -35.01 25.37
CA TYR A 462 6.28 -35.82 26.53
C TYR A 462 6.16 -37.31 26.24
N GLU A 463 5.05 -37.76 25.64
CA GLU A 463 4.84 -39.17 25.27
C GLU A 463 5.90 -39.68 24.27
N SER A 464 6.26 -38.86 23.29
CA SER A 464 7.29 -39.20 22.30
C SER A 464 8.67 -39.32 22.94
N VAL A 465 9.04 -38.37 23.82
CA VAL A 465 10.29 -38.38 24.59
C VAL A 465 10.37 -39.62 25.47
N VAL A 466 9.30 -39.93 26.21
CA VAL A 466 9.18 -41.12 27.06
C VAL A 466 9.35 -42.40 26.25
N THR A 467 8.73 -42.50 25.08
CA THR A 467 8.83 -43.67 24.21
C THR A 467 10.27 -43.89 23.74
N ILE A 468 10.95 -42.84 23.28
CA ILE A 468 12.34 -42.94 22.84
C ILE A 468 13.27 -43.33 24.00
N ILE A 469 13.04 -42.81 25.20
CA ILE A 469 13.81 -43.20 26.39
C ILE A 469 13.62 -44.68 26.71
N ARG A 470 12.39 -45.20 26.65
CA ARG A 470 12.14 -46.63 26.85
C ARG A 470 12.88 -47.48 25.83
N ASP A 471 12.95 -47.05 24.57
CA ASP A 471 13.69 -47.78 23.53
C ASP A 471 15.21 -47.75 23.77
N ILE A 472 15.77 -46.62 24.24
CA ILE A 472 17.17 -46.55 24.64
C ILE A 472 17.45 -47.46 25.85
N LEU A 473 16.60 -47.42 26.87
CA LEU A 473 16.74 -48.26 28.07
C LEU A 473 16.68 -49.75 27.72
N ARG A 474 15.81 -50.15 26.79
CA ARG A 474 15.78 -51.52 26.25
C ARG A 474 17.09 -51.91 25.60
N LEU A 475 17.68 -51.03 24.78
CA LEU A 475 19.02 -51.26 24.19
C LEU A 475 20.14 -51.35 25.24
N GLU A 476 19.94 -50.85 26.45
CA GLU A 476 20.87 -50.99 27.57
C GLU A 476 20.53 -52.18 28.50
N GLY A 477 19.58 -53.03 28.10
CA GLY A 477 19.19 -54.25 28.82
C GLY A 477 18.10 -54.06 29.88
N VAL A 478 17.36 -52.95 29.84
CA VAL A 478 16.28 -52.65 30.80
C VAL A 478 14.92 -52.76 30.09
N GLU A 479 14.25 -53.90 30.25
CA GLU A 479 13.05 -54.21 29.47
C GLU A 479 11.77 -53.49 29.93
N LYS A 480 11.63 -53.20 31.23
CA LYS A 480 10.40 -52.65 31.82
C LYS A 480 10.71 -51.59 32.86
N VAL A 481 10.26 -50.36 32.59
CA VAL A 481 10.36 -49.21 33.50
C VAL A 481 8.97 -48.59 33.63
N LYS A 482 8.55 -48.30 34.87
CA LYS A 482 7.31 -47.59 35.15
C LYS A 482 7.49 -46.11 34.86
N ASP A 483 6.42 -45.43 34.46
CA ASP A 483 6.45 -44.03 34.04
C ASP A 483 7.04 -43.10 35.11
N ALA A 484 6.72 -43.35 36.38
CA ALA A 484 7.25 -42.60 37.52
C ALA A 484 8.77 -42.76 37.71
N ASP A 485 9.35 -43.83 37.20
CA ASP A 485 10.76 -44.18 37.39
C ASP A 485 11.61 -43.86 36.14
N ILE A 486 11.00 -43.40 35.05
CA ILE A 486 11.68 -43.19 33.74
C ILE A 486 12.86 -42.24 33.86
N VAL A 487 12.70 -41.11 34.55
CA VAL A 487 13.77 -40.12 34.69
C VAL A 487 14.91 -40.67 35.55
N ALA A 488 14.60 -41.40 36.61
CA ALA A 488 15.59 -42.03 37.48
C ALA A 488 16.37 -43.13 36.75
N SER A 489 15.68 -44.00 36.00
CA SER A 489 16.33 -45.04 35.19
C SER A 489 17.17 -44.46 34.05
N PHE A 490 16.72 -43.39 33.39
CA PHE A 490 17.51 -42.72 32.37
C PHE A 490 18.79 -42.11 32.96
N GLU A 491 18.72 -41.54 34.16
CA GLU A 491 19.87 -41.01 34.88
C GLU A 491 20.89 -42.10 35.24
N SER A 492 20.46 -43.20 35.87
CA SER A 492 21.38 -44.25 36.34
C SER A 492 21.96 -45.11 35.21
N GLU A 493 21.13 -45.51 34.26
CA GLU A 493 21.49 -46.53 33.27
C GLU A 493 22.13 -45.94 32.01
N VAL A 494 21.87 -44.66 31.71
CA VAL A 494 22.30 -44.04 30.45
C VAL A 494 23.28 -42.89 30.71
N VAL A 495 22.92 -41.96 31.59
CA VAL A 495 23.69 -40.73 31.79
C VAL A 495 24.91 -40.96 32.69
N GLN A 496 24.71 -41.58 33.87
CA GLN A 496 25.82 -41.87 34.81
C GLN A 496 26.82 -42.87 34.24
N ARG A 497 26.39 -43.75 33.33
CA ARG A 497 27.27 -44.67 32.58
C ARG A 497 28.05 -43.96 31.46
N GLY A 498 27.83 -42.67 31.24
CA GLY A 498 28.53 -41.87 30.23
C GLY A 498 28.07 -42.13 28.78
N ILE A 499 26.95 -42.81 28.58
CA ILE A 499 26.41 -43.15 27.26
C ILE A 499 25.83 -41.90 26.59
N ILE A 500 25.17 -41.05 27.38
CA ILE A 500 24.55 -39.80 26.94
C ILE A 500 25.01 -38.62 27.82
N PRO A 501 25.32 -37.45 27.24
CA PRO A 501 25.74 -36.28 28.00
C PRO A 501 24.70 -35.78 29.03
N GLN A 502 25.18 -35.32 30.20
CA GLN A 502 24.39 -34.76 31.30
C GLN A 502 23.39 -33.65 30.88
N LYS A 503 23.69 -32.89 29.82
CA LYS A 503 22.80 -31.82 29.33
C LYS A 503 21.41 -32.34 28.96
N TYR A 504 21.30 -33.57 28.47
CA TYR A 504 20.02 -34.16 28.06
C TYR A 504 19.17 -34.60 29.26
N LEU A 505 19.77 -34.91 30.40
CA LEU A 505 19.03 -35.13 31.65
C LEU A 505 18.36 -33.84 32.14
N ARG A 506 19.04 -32.69 32.00
CA ARG A 506 18.46 -31.38 32.35
C ARG A 506 17.24 -31.08 31.46
N ILE A 507 17.39 -31.29 30.16
CA ILE A 507 16.30 -31.14 29.19
C ILE A 507 15.12 -32.06 29.54
N LEU A 508 15.37 -33.33 29.87
CA LEU A 508 14.31 -34.27 30.27
C LEU A 508 13.55 -33.80 31.51
N ARG A 509 14.26 -33.32 32.54
CA ARG A 509 13.64 -32.78 33.76
C ARG A 509 12.82 -31.51 33.49
N GLU A 510 13.25 -30.66 32.55
CA GLU A 510 12.46 -29.50 32.12
C GLU A 510 11.17 -29.91 31.42
N ILE A 511 11.22 -30.92 30.55
CA ILE A 511 10.05 -31.47 29.85
C ILE A 511 9.09 -32.13 30.86
N GLU A 512 9.60 -32.88 31.84
CA GLU A 512 8.80 -33.47 32.92
C GLU A 512 8.15 -32.40 33.80
N LYS A 513 8.91 -31.38 34.20
CA LYS A 513 8.37 -30.25 34.97
C LYS A 513 7.24 -29.55 34.21
N ALA A 514 7.44 -29.29 32.92
CA ALA A 514 6.41 -28.66 32.10
C ALA A 514 5.16 -29.53 31.93
N LYS A 515 5.30 -30.86 31.87
CA LYS A 515 4.16 -31.79 31.88
C LYS A 515 3.39 -31.74 33.21
N ASN A 516 4.09 -31.66 34.34
CA ASN A 516 3.47 -31.50 35.65
C ASN A 516 2.77 -30.14 35.81
N ASP A 517 3.43 -29.06 35.35
CA ASP A 517 2.84 -27.71 35.35
C ASP A 517 1.64 -27.63 34.40
N PHE A 518 1.65 -28.38 33.29
CA PHE A 518 0.52 -28.56 32.40
C PHE A 518 -0.66 -29.24 33.10
N ASP A 519 -0.44 -30.39 33.76
CA ASP A 519 -1.48 -31.10 34.48
C ASP A 519 -2.05 -30.27 35.65
N ALA A 520 -1.23 -29.40 36.24
CA ALA A 520 -1.62 -28.45 37.28
C ALA A 520 -2.23 -27.12 36.75
N LYS A 521 -2.35 -26.94 35.42
CA LYS A 521 -2.83 -25.72 34.74
C LYS A 521 -2.02 -24.45 35.05
N LYS A 522 -0.71 -24.58 35.28
CA LYS A 522 0.23 -23.49 35.62
C LYS A 522 1.27 -23.19 34.53
N LEU A 523 1.22 -23.89 33.41
CA LEU A 523 2.19 -23.73 32.32
C LEU A 523 2.16 -22.33 31.70
N THR A 524 3.33 -21.71 31.50
CA THR A 524 3.46 -20.40 30.84
C THR A 524 3.80 -20.53 29.34
N LYS A 525 3.57 -19.47 28.55
CA LYS A 525 3.96 -19.44 27.12
C LYS A 525 5.46 -19.67 26.92
N ASN A 526 6.30 -19.11 27.80
CA ASN A 526 7.76 -19.31 27.73
C ASN A 526 8.16 -20.76 28.02
N ASP A 527 7.49 -21.42 28.96
CA ASP A 527 7.76 -22.84 29.26
C ASP A 527 7.42 -23.72 28.04
N LEU A 528 6.33 -23.39 27.34
CA LEU A 528 5.87 -24.12 26.17
C LEU A 528 6.83 -24.02 24.96
N GLU A 529 7.36 -22.83 24.68
CA GLU A 529 8.38 -22.66 23.63
C GLU A 529 9.67 -23.42 23.96
N ASN A 530 10.09 -23.38 25.23
CA ASN A 530 11.25 -24.12 25.69
C ASN A 530 11.05 -25.64 25.54
N VAL A 531 9.86 -26.17 25.90
CA VAL A 531 9.54 -27.60 25.73
C VAL A 531 9.55 -28.01 24.26
N ARG A 532 9.00 -27.18 23.36
CA ARG A 532 9.04 -27.46 21.91
C ARG A 532 10.46 -27.52 21.38
N LYS A 533 11.28 -26.53 21.72
CA LYS A 533 12.68 -26.45 21.27
C LYS A 533 13.52 -27.58 21.87
N ASN A 534 13.48 -27.74 23.19
CA ASN A 534 14.31 -28.70 23.91
C ASN A 534 13.84 -30.14 23.66
N GLY A 535 12.52 -30.36 23.56
CA GLY A 535 11.94 -31.64 23.16
C GLY A 535 12.40 -32.09 21.78
N ASN A 536 12.38 -31.20 20.79
CA ASN A 536 12.88 -31.51 19.45
C ASN A 536 14.40 -31.78 19.42
N GLU A 537 15.21 -30.99 20.15
CA GLU A 537 16.66 -31.25 20.28
C GLU A 537 16.91 -32.62 20.92
N PHE A 538 16.19 -32.93 22.01
CA PHE A 538 16.29 -34.20 22.72
C PHE A 538 15.93 -35.36 21.80
N MET A 539 14.75 -35.34 21.17
CA MET A 539 14.29 -36.41 20.28
C MET A 539 15.27 -36.64 19.13
N LYS A 540 15.74 -35.57 18.47
CA LYS A 540 16.70 -35.69 17.36
C LYS A 540 17.99 -36.40 17.79
N PHE A 541 18.57 -35.98 18.91
CA PHE A 541 19.79 -36.60 19.42
C PHE A 541 19.57 -38.06 19.84
N MET A 542 18.46 -38.33 20.55
CA MET A 542 18.16 -39.68 21.03
C MET A 542 17.91 -40.66 19.88
N ILE A 543 17.15 -40.24 18.86
CA ILE A 543 16.91 -41.05 17.64
C ILE A 543 18.23 -41.30 16.92
N GLU A 544 19.07 -40.28 16.75
CA GLU A 544 20.38 -40.43 16.14
C GLU A 544 21.27 -41.40 16.94
N HIS A 545 21.24 -41.33 18.27
CA HIS A 545 21.96 -42.26 19.14
C HIS A 545 21.47 -43.70 18.96
N LEU A 546 20.14 -43.91 18.97
CA LEU A 546 19.50 -45.20 18.75
C LEU A 546 19.91 -45.81 17.39
N GLN A 547 19.87 -44.99 16.34
CA GLN A 547 20.26 -45.40 14.98
C GLN A 547 21.76 -45.73 14.90
N ARG A 548 22.64 -44.92 15.49
CA ARG A 548 24.09 -45.17 15.50
C ARG A 548 24.44 -46.46 16.25
N LYS A 549 23.77 -46.74 17.38
CA LYS A 549 24.00 -47.97 18.16
C LYS A 549 23.57 -49.21 17.36
N ARG A 550 22.33 -49.20 16.85
CA ARG A 550 21.81 -50.28 15.99
C ARG A 550 22.65 -50.48 14.73
N GLY A 551 23.10 -49.39 14.10
CA GLY A 551 23.98 -49.44 12.93
C GLY A 551 25.34 -50.07 13.22
N ARG A 552 25.95 -49.79 14.38
CA ARG A 552 27.21 -50.43 14.79
C ARG A 552 27.05 -51.92 15.08
N GLU A 553 25.94 -52.32 15.70
CA GLU A 553 25.63 -53.74 15.92
C GLU A 553 25.40 -54.46 14.59
N LEU A 554 24.70 -53.82 13.66
CA LEU A 554 24.47 -54.35 12.32
C LEU A 554 25.77 -54.54 11.52
N GLU A 555 26.69 -53.56 11.56
CA GLU A 555 27.99 -53.69 10.90
C GLU A 555 28.84 -54.81 11.50
N ARG A 556 28.73 -55.09 12.81
CA ARG A 556 29.42 -56.24 13.44
C ARG A 556 28.84 -57.59 13.04
N ALA A 557 27.59 -57.60 12.60
CA ALA A 557 26.89 -58.79 12.13
C ALA A 557 27.03 -59.03 10.62
N LYS A 558 27.79 -58.18 9.92
CA LYS A 558 28.03 -58.27 8.47
C LYS A 558 29.33 -58.99 8.15
N ILE A 559 29.26 -59.89 7.18
CA ILE A 559 30.40 -60.41 6.43
C ILE A 559 30.36 -59.75 5.05
N ARG A 560 31.38 -58.96 4.75
CA ARG A 560 31.55 -58.41 3.40
C ARG A 560 32.44 -59.34 2.58
N VAL A 561 31.99 -59.63 1.38
CA VAL A 561 32.71 -60.50 0.45
C VAL A 561 32.95 -59.79 -0.87
N LYS A 562 34.03 -60.15 -1.55
CA LYS A 562 34.30 -59.76 -2.94
C LYS A 562 34.41 -61.01 -3.78
N HIS A 563 33.71 -61.04 -4.91
CA HIS A 563 33.75 -62.15 -5.87
C HIS A 563 33.87 -61.59 -7.28
N GLY A 564 34.97 -61.92 -7.96
CA GLY A 564 35.32 -61.26 -9.23
C GLY A 564 35.42 -59.74 -9.08
N SER A 565 34.55 -59.00 -9.78
CA SER A 565 34.45 -57.54 -9.73
C SER A 565 33.26 -57.01 -8.91
N ARG A 566 32.53 -57.89 -8.20
CA ARG A 566 31.33 -57.54 -7.43
C ARG A 566 31.58 -57.67 -5.94
N TYR A 567 30.78 -56.95 -5.16
CA TYR A 567 30.84 -56.95 -3.71
C TYR A 567 29.52 -57.47 -3.13
N GLY A 568 29.58 -58.49 -2.28
CA GLY A 568 28.42 -59.06 -1.60
C GLY A 568 28.43 -58.79 -0.10
N GLU A 569 27.27 -58.89 0.53
CA GLU A 569 27.10 -58.78 1.98
C GLU A 569 26.30 -59.96 2.53
N VAL A 570 26.79 -60.59 3.60
CA VAL A 570 26.03 -61.58 4.39
C VAL A 570 25.79 -61.03 5.78
N ILE A 571 24.53 -60.83 6.14
CA ILE A 571 24.09 -60.22 7.39
C ILE A 571 23.52 -61.33 8.27
N LEU A 572 24.15 -61.57 9.43
CA LEU A 572 23.78 -62.65 10.35
C LEU A 572 22.86 -62.11 11.45
N LEU A 573 21.58 -62.49 11.42
CA LEU A 573 20.55 -62.08 12.38
C LEU A 573 19.99 -63.31 13.09
N ASP A 574 20.50 -63.56 14.31
CA ASP A 574 20.12 -64.70 15.16
C ASP A 574 20.23 -66.07 14.43
N ASP A 575 19.11 -66.68 14.03
CA ASP A 575 19.07 -67.97 13.33
C ASP A 575 18.88 -67.84 11.81
N VAL A 576 18.93 -66.62 11.25
CA VAL A 576 18.76 -66.34 9.82
C VAL A 576 19.91 -65.48 9.29
N ALA A 577 20.42 -65.83 8.11
CA ALA A 577 21.37 -65.03 7.34
C ALA A 577 20.69 -64.43 6.11
N PHE A 578 20.87 -63.13 5.89
CA PHE A 578 20.49 -62.47 4.64
C PHE A 578 21.72 -62.25 3.78
N ILE A 579 21.61 -62.57 2.50
CA ILE A 579 22.71 -62.59 1.54
C ILE A 579 22.34 -61.60 0.42
N ILE A 580 23.13 -60.56 0.26
CA ILE A 580 23.07 -59.60 -0.84
C ILE A 580 24.19 -59.97 -1.81
N HIS A 581 23.83 -60.35 -3.04
CA HIS A 581 24.79 -60.89 -4.01
C HIS A 581 25.69 -59.83 -4.64
N ASP A 582 25.13 -58.63 -4.86
CA ASP A 582 25.84 -57.47 -5.39
C ASP A 582 25.29 -56.19 -4.75
N ILE A 583 26.10 -55.51 -3.96
CA ILE A 583 25.72 -54.28 -3.25
C ILE A 583 25.73 -53.05 -4.16
N ASP A 584 26.45 -53.09 -5.28
CA ASP A 584 26.63 -51.98 -6.22
C ASP A 584 25.60 -51.99 -7.35
N HIS A 585 24.79 -53.04 -7.46
CA HIS A 585 23.72 -53.16 -8.45
C HIS A 585 22.46 -52.36 -8.02
N GLU A 586 21.79 -51.70 -8.98
CA GLU A 586 20.60 -50.87 -8.71
C GLU A 586 19.44 -51.69 -8.11
N GLU A 587 19.24 -52.90 -8.61
CA GLU A 587 18.34 -53.90 -8.03
C GLU A 587 19.14 -54.92 -7.23
N LYS A 588 19.04 -54.86 -5.90
CA LYS A 588 19.76 -55.78 -5.00
C LYS A 588 19.09 -57.14 -5.02
N GLU A 589 19.79 -58.16 -5.50
CA GLU A 589 19.39 -59.56 -5.37
C GLU A 589 19.64 -60.02 -3.93
N ILE A 590 18.57 -60.36 -3.20
CA ILE A 590 18.63 -60.76 -1.80
C ILE A 590 18.13 -62.20 -1.64
N SER A 591 18.87 -63.00 -0.89
CA SER A 591 18.45 -64.34 -0.46
C SER A 591 18.47 -64.44 1.06
N LYS A 592 17.65 -65.33 1.64
CA LYS A 592 17.66 -65.67 3.06
C LYS A 592 18.01 -67.14 3.24
N ALA A 593 18.78 -67.46 4.26
CA ALA A 593 19.17 -68.82 4.61
C ALA A 593 19.09 -69.02 6.13
N LYS A 594 18.67 -70.21 6.58
CA LYS A 594 18.71 -70.55 8.01
C LYS A 594 20.14 -70.86 8.44
N ILE A 595 20.57 -70.34 9.60
CA ILE A 595 21.86 -70.66 10.21
C ILE A 595 21.70 -71.93 11.05
N ASN A 596 22.41 -72.99 10.70
CA ASN A 596 22.36 -74.27 11.42
C ASN A 596 23.23 -74.24 12.69
N ALA A 597 23.01 -75.18 13.61
CA ALA A 597 23.74 -75.24 14.87
C ALA A 597 25.28 -75.41 14.71
N ASN A 598 25.72 -76.03 13.60
CA ASN A 598 27.14 -76.13 13.21
C ASN A 598 27.71 -74.84 12.59
N GLY A 599 26.87 -73.82 12.37
CA GLY A 599 27.21 -72.53 11.76
C GLY A 599 27.19 -72.52 10.23
N SER A 600 26.70 -73.59 9.58
CA SER A 600 26.51 -73.61 8.12
C SER A 600 25.21 -72.91 7.72
N LEU A 601 25.16 -72.35 6.52
CA LEU A 601 23.97 -71.78 5.91
C LEU A 601 23.15 -72.89 5.24
N GLY A 602 21.85 -72.91 5.50
CA GLY A 602 20.90 -73.73 4.74
C GLY A 602 20.79 -73.25 3.29
N THR A 603 19.98 -73.93 2.47
CA THR A 603 19.75 -73.56 1.08
C THR A 603 19.20 -72.13 0.98
N PRO A 604 19.87 -71.19 0.27
CA PRO A 604 19.38 -69.83 0.12
C PRO A 604 18.07 -69.78 -0.67
N GLU A 605 17.07 -69.08 -0.13
CA GLU A 605 15.78 -68.81 -0.79
C GLU A 605 15.71 -67.32 -1.18
N PRO A 606 15.19 -66.96 -2.37
CA PRO A 606 14.98 -65.57 -2.73
C PRO A 606 14.08 -64.82 -1.72
N THR A 607 14.42 -63.58 -1.39
CA THR A 607 13.65 -62.73 -0.49
C THR A 607 13.64 -61.29 -1.00
N THR A 608 12.84 -60.42 -0.38
CA THR A 608 12.69 -59.01 -0.76
C THR A 608 13.32 -58.09 0.27
N MET A 609 13.68 -56.87 -0.15
CA MET A 609 14.18 -55.84 0.75
C MET A 609 13.15 -55.52 1.86
N GLU A 610 11.85 -55.53 1.54
CA GLU A 610 10.79 -55.34 2.54
C GLU A 610 10.77 -56.43 3.61
N GLU A 611 11.03 -57.69 3.24
CA GLU A 611 11.08 -58.80 4.20
C GLU A 611 12.32 -58.70 5.10
N PHE A 612 13.46 -58.30 4.52
CA PHE A 612 14.69 -58.00 5.26
C PHE A 612 14.50 -56.85 6.27
N GLU A 613 13.92 -55.73 5.85
CA GLU A 613 13.63 -54.59 6.74
C GLU A 613 12.66 -54.98 7.87
N LYS A 614 11.62 -55.77 7.57
CA LYS A 614 10.70 -56.30 8.59
C LYS A 614 11.41 -57.20 9.59
N HIS A 615 12.46 -57.93 9.18
CA HIS A 615 13.23 -58.79 10.07
C HIS A 615 14.18 -57.99 10.96
N LEU A 616 14.85 -56.97 10.41
CA LEU A 616 15.71 -56.04 11.15
C LEU A 616 14.98 -55.30 12.28
N VAL A 617 13.69 -55.02 12.12
CA VAL A 617 12.87 -54.37 13.16
C VAL A 617 12.47 -55.33 14.28
N LYS A 618 12.38 -56.64 13.99
CA LYS A 618 11.85 -57.66 14.91
C LYS A 618 12.91 -58.38 15.72
N VAL A 619 14.13 -58.49 15.21
CA VAL A 619 15.19 -59.32 15.80
C VAL A 619 16.21 -58.44 16.51
N GLU A 620 16.66 -58.85 17.70
CA GLU A 620 17.78 -58.21 18.38
C GLU A 620 19.08 -58.52 17.63
N ILE A 621 19.82 -57.47 17.25
CA ILE A 621 21.06 -57.65 16.51
C ILE A 621 22.13 -58.16 17.50
N PRO A 622 22.74 -59.32 17.25
CA PRO A 622 23.72 -59.90 18.17
C PRO A 622 24.93 -58.97 18.32
N GLY A 623 25.22 -58.54 19.56
CA GLY A 623 26.33 -57.62 19.85
C GLY A 623 27.73 -58.18 19.57
N LYS A 624 27.85 -59.52 19.43
CA LYS A 624 29.04 -60.26 18.98
C LYS A 624 28.60 -61.43 18.11
N VAL A 625 29.13 -61.53 16.90
CA VAL A 625 28.89 -62.66 16.00
C VAL A 625 30.14 -63.52 15.91
N PHE A 626 30.00 -64.82 16.15
CA PHE A 626 31.08 -65.79 16.04
C PHE A 626 30.89 -66.61 14.77
N LEU A 627 31.88 -66.59 13.89
CA LEU A 627 31.86 -67.37 12.65
C LEU A 627 32.45 -68.76 12.91
N LYS A 628 31.72 -69.81 12.54
CA LYS A 628 32.21 -71.19 12.58
C LYS A 628 32.75 -71.60 11.22
N GLU A 629 33.72 -72.49 11.19
CA GLU A 629 34.39 -72.98 9.97
C GLU A 629 33.44 -73.27 8.78
N PRO A 630 32.27 -73.93 8.95
CA PRO A 630 31.41 -74.29 7.81
C PRO A 630 30.92 -73.10 6.98
N ILE A 631 30.75 -71.91 7.59
CA ILE A 631 30.25 -70.74 6.87
C ILE A 631 31.18 -70.31 5.74
N PHE A 632 32.49 -70.56 5.86
CA PHE A 632 33.47 -70.19 4.84
C PHE A 632 33.33 -71.05 3.58
N GLU A 633 33.00 -72.34 3.73
CA GLU A 633 32.70 -73.21 2.60
C GLU A 633 31.34 -72.85 1.97
N ASP A 634 30.36 -72.41 2.76
CA ASP A 634 29.08 -71.95 2.22
C ASP A 634 29.23 -70.65 1.43
N LEU A 635 30.02 -69.69 1.91
CA LEU A 635 30.36 -68.47 1.16
C LEU A 635 31.00 -68.80 -0.20
N LYS A 636 31.85 -69.83 -0.26
CA LYS A 636 32.46 -70.32 -1.49
C LYS A 636 31.46 -70.97 -2.45
N ASN A 637 30.46 -71.68 -1.91
CA ASN A 637 29.38 -72.27 -2.70
C ASN A 637 28.42 -71.20 -3.25
N ILE A 638 28.19 -70.13 -2.50
CA ILE A 638 27.25 -69.05 -2.84
C ILE A 638 27.89 -68.04 -3.80
N PHE A 639 29.10 -67.58 -3.50
CA PHE A 639 29.77 -66.49 -4.24
C PHE A 639 30.87 -66.98 -5.20
N GLY A 640 31.19 -68.27 -5.19
CA GLY A 640 32.21 -68.88 -6.06
C GLY A 640 33.56 -69.14 -5.37
N LYS A 641 34.43 -69.87 -6.08
CA LYS A 641 35.69 -70.41 -5.51
C LYS A 641 36.73 -69.35 -5.12
N ASP A 642 36.65 -68.16 -5.70
CA ASP A 642 37.60 -67.07 -5.54
C ASP A 642 37.07 -65.96 -4.60
N VAL A 643 36.18 -66.30 -3.67
CA VAL A 643 35.59 -65.35 -2.73
C VAL A 643 36.64 -64.82 -1.75
N GLU A 644 36.78 -63.50 -1.67
CA GLU A 644 37.62 -62.80 -0.70
C GLU A 644 36.73 -62.25 0.42
N ILE A 645 37.12 -62.42 1.68
CA ILE A 645 36.39 -61.88 2.84
C ILE A 645 37.12 -60.64 3.35
N LEU A 646 36.38 -59.54 3.47
CA LEU A 646 36.91 -58.30 4.01
C LEU A 646 36.93 -58.38 5.55
N VAL A 647 38.13 -58.32 6.13
CA VAL A 647 38.31 -58.28 7.60
C VAL A 647 38.65 -56.86 8.01
N ASN A 648 37.75 -56.26 8.79
CA ASN A 648 37.73 -54.83 9.19
C ASN A 648 37.53 -53.85 8.02
N TYR A 649 36.56 -52.95 8.22
CA TYR A 649 36.33 -51.75 7.41
C TYR A 649 36.85 -50.52 8.16
#